data_AF-A0A1R1CW07-F1
#
_entry.id   AF-A0A1R1CW07-F1
#
_cell.length_a   1.000
_cell.length_b   1.000
_cell.length_c   1.000
_cell.angle_alpha   90.00
_cell.angle_beta   90.00
_cell.angle_gamma   90.00
#
_symmetry.space_group_name_H-M   'P 1'
#
loop_
_entity.id
_entity.type
_entity.pdbx_description
1 polymer ?
#
loop_
_entity_poly.entity_id
_entity_poly.type
_entity_poly.pdbx_seq_one_letter_code
_entity_poly.pdbx_strand_id
1 'polypeptide(L)'
;MKKWRKSIISAVVGTAVFASVPFNVFAGTAALPSSSFAPVVLEERAQKDMKYYSNSEFAALAAKETISAGFAASLAVPSDLQVLKFIGEDKVTAFAQDGDTLWIGTNSGVTRINFSEADTRDYVQYLSGPRYIYNGDDVVTGLYSDGNHGVWIQNAKGVVQLKMEDKTLKQKADLQESIMRTVNDRNGMIPDQYYSIVNGQYVGKPRTNDNDGLWTAAYAIGEIFRYQTALREGNEQERIESKAAATRATKAVLLLNQIAGRADGFPSRSYIVKGEEQRSGLWFEVKEAGAGGFALAVKSREAVGDKGAENFQITDPDLIAEAKAAYATMTGRTYDADWGTKTYYGPDWIYPVVFDTSVSGPRNVGYLEPGVAWRLKSDINEDLDPMLAALYRDMGISDMDIIYKADTSSDEVLAHFSLFYYAARYLFDGSGAEDAHLKELTVEFADRMMNHIITNDFRIVDAHGNSTTWSKWFASYFLKDDPKNPGEFAYGYEDGPLNAIEIMSFLKTTMYLTKGNGAYSEHYAQYEKAYNDLWDYSYDGKEDGKGYIHMAKEHLERRMDIVPRDYMEFDDYSQNPERIDDIVARKDVTLSVNYSDEHLFTISFMPLIELELEENQSSSRVKDLREIMEQWWVNMSRELNPLYTFVYQLTNQDKTDVDLESAVWMMYRTPQVRIELPVMNSVRKDVLHLDDYSARDEEELLLNRVLPPDENKIYKYNKNPFVADENVSNGAYPNVNYNDGYMGNSTAFTLPYWMGRYYGMIEGE
;
A
#
# COMPACT_ATOMS: atom_id res chain seq x y z
N MET A 1 -3.78 56.37 57.52
CA MET A 1 -4.48 56.69 58.79
C MET A 1 -5.44 55.56 59.15
N LYS A 2 -5.80 55.43 60.45
CA LYS A 2 -6.92 54.67 61.09
C LYS A 2 -7.78 53.75 60.18
N LYS A 3 -7.89 52.42 60.38
CA LYS A 3 -8.32 51.57 61.53
C LYS A 3 -9.81 51.11 61.45
N TRP A 4 -10.00 49.77 61.50
CA TRP A 4 -11.12 49.01 62.12
C TRP A 4 -12.46 48.87 61.35
N ARG A 5 -13.29 47.82 61.51
CA ARG A 5 -13.13 46.42 62.01
C ARG A 5 -14.40 45.57 61.69
N LYS A 6 -14.20 44.27 61.37
CA LYS A 6 -15.01 43.05 61.70
C LYS A 6 -16.56 42.98 61.57
N SER A 7 -17.01 41.96 60.80
CA SER A 7 -18.04 40.91 61.05
C SER A 7 -18.17 40.04 59.77
N ILE A 8 -18.68 38.79 59.68
CA ILE A 8 -19.04 37.65 60.57
C ILE A 8 -18.82 36.39 59.70
N ILE A 9 -17.95 35.42 60.05
CA ILE A 9 -18.21 34.13 60.75
C ILE A 9 -19.33 33.23 60.15
N SER A 10 -18.89 32.16 59.45
CA SER A 10 -19.51 30.81 59.30
C SER A 10 -20.85 30.65 58.53
N ALA A 11 -21.16 29.53 57.84
CA ALA A 11 -20.47 28.23 57.68
C ALA A 11 -20.85 27.48 56.37
N VAL A 12 -19.88 26.69 55.86
CA VAL A 12 -19.97 25.34 55.24
C VAL A 12 -21.07 25.01 54.22
N VAL A 13 -20.64 24.72 52.97
CA VAL A 13 -20.97 23.48 52.22
C VAL A 13 -19.65 22.94 51.63
N GLY A 14 -19.48 21.62 51.59
CA GLY A 14 -18.17 20.97 51.40
C GLY A 14 -17.65 20.93 49.96
N THR A 15 -16.33 21.07 49.81
CA THR A 15 -15.57 20.77 48.59
C THR A 15 -15.33 19.27 48.47
N ALA A 16 -15.90 18.64 47.43
CA ALA A 16 -15.38 17.37 46.93
C ALA A 16 -14.05 17.64 46.17
N VAL A 17 -13.07 16.78 46.37
CA VAL A 17 -11.72 16.96 45.81
C VAL A 17 -11.72 16.50 44.35
N PHE A 18 -11.69 17.46 43.42
CA PHE A 18 -11.17 17.18 42.08
C PHE A 18 -9.65 17.08 42.17
N ALA A 19 -9.13 15.85 42.10
CA ALA A 19 -7.71 15.62 41.93
C ALA A 19 -7.31 15.99 40.49
N SER A 20 -6.85 17.21 40.31
CA SER A 20 -6.18 17.62 39.07
C SER A 20 -4.91 16.79 38.89
N VAL A 21 -4.91 15.84 37.96
CA VAL A 21 -3.69 15.17 37.52
C VAL A 21 -2.81 16.24 36.87
N PRO A 22 -1.57 16.46 37.35
CA PRO A 22 -0.73 17.52 36.80
C PRO A 22 -0.22 17.15 35.41
N PHE A 23 -0.49 18.00 34.43
CA PHE A 23 0.26 18.01 33.16
C PHE A 23 1.73 18.32 33.45
N ASN A 24 2.55 17.28 33.53
CA ASN A 24 4.01 17.34 33.54
C ASN A 24 4.58 15.98 33.16
N VAL A 25 4.59 15.69 31.86
CA VAL A 25 5.50 14.72 31.26
C VAL A 25 6.23 15.45 30.14
N PHE A 26 7.37 16.05 30.48
CA PHE A 26 8.39 16.33 29.46
C PHE A 26 8.84 15.00 28.85
N ALA A 27 9.26 15.04 27.59
CA ALA A 27 9.80 13.90 26.86
C ALA A 27 10.90 13.16 27.67
N GLY A 28 10.48 12.13 28.41
CA GLY A 28 11.33 10.97 28.62
C GLY A 28 11.42 10.24 27.28
N THR A 29 12.58 9.69 26.96
CA THR A 29 12.71 8.75 25.86
C THR A 29 11.65 7.67 26.05
N ALA A 30 10.78 7.47 25.05
CA ALA A 30 9.77 6.42 25.13
C ALA A 30 10.49 5.09 25.32
N ALA A 31 10.32 4.47 26.49
CA ALA A 31 10.83 3.14 26.72
C ALA A 31 10.21 2.21 25.67
N LEU A 32 10.97 1.22 25.21
CA LEU A 32 10.41 0.18 24.35
C LEU A 32 9.13 -0.38 25.00
N PRO A 33 8.06 -0.62 24.21
CA PRO A 33 6.90 -1.36 24.70
C PRO A 33 7.39 -2.66 25.36
N SER A 34 6.91 -2.97 26.57
CA SER A 34 7.45 -4.09 27.34
C SER A 34 7.18 -5.41 26.65
N SER A 35 8.21 -6.03 26.09
CA SER A 35 8.14 -7.28 25.33
C SER A 35 8.91 -8.41 26.00
N SER A 36 8.55 -9.65 25.66
CA SER A 36 9.26 -10.87 26.09
C SER A 36 10.13 -11.51 25.00
N PHE A 37 10.05 -11.02 23.76
CA PHE A 37 10.87 -11.48 22.64
C PHE A 37 12.28 -10.86 22.68
N ALA A 38 13.24 -11.55 22.07
CA ALA A 38 14.58 -11.01 21.86
C ALA A 38 14.63 -10.26 20.50
N PRO A 39 15.26 -9.08 20.42
CA PRO A 39 15.46 -8.39 19.15
C PRO A 39 16.45 -9.15 18.26
N VAL A 40 16.29 -9.03 16.95
CA VAL A 40 17.34 -9.38 15.99
C VAL A 40 18.36 -8.25 15.95
N VAL A 41 19.63 -8.57 16.22
CA VAL A 41 20.73 -7.60 16.12
C VAL A 41 21.13 -7.48 14.64
N LEU A 42 21.02 -6.27 14.11
CA LEU A 42 21.39 -5.93 12.75
C LEU A 42 22.91 -5.76 12.62
N GLU A 43 23.43 -6.23 11.48
CA GLU A 43 24.85 -6.21 11.12
C GLU A 43 25.04 -5.65 9.70
N GLU A 44 26.26 -5.20 9.37
CA GLU A 44 26.60 -4.95 7.97
C GLU A 44 26.60 -6.27 7.20
N ARG A 45 25.89 -6.32 6.05
CA ARG A 45 25.91 -7.47 5.14
C ARG A 45 26.15 -7.02 3.72
N ALA A 46 26.76 -7.87 2.90
CA ALA A 46 27.09 -7.58 1.51
C ALA A 46 25.82 -7.32 0.66
N GLN A 47 25.73 -6.13 0.07
CA GLN A 47 24.62 -5.65 -0.74
C GLN A 47 25.01 -5.53 -2.21
N LYS A 48 24.07 -5.85 -3.11
CA LYS A 48 24.27 -5.78 -4.56
C LYS A 48 24.19 -4.33 -5.06
N ASP A 49 25.24 -3.83 -5.70
CA ASP A 49 25.26 -2.58 -6.49
C ASP A 49 25.59 -2.91 -7.95
N MET A 50 24.78 -2.43 -8.89
CA MET A 50 24.86 -2.80 -10.31
C MET A 50 25.15 -1.60 -11.21
N LYS A 51 26.09 -1.76 -12.15
CA LYS A 51 26.37 -0.80 -13.22
C LYS A 51 26.31 -1.49 -14.58
N TYR A 52 25.54 -0.91 -15.48
CA TYR A 52 25.24 -1.46 -16.79
C TYR A 52 26.03 -0.71 -17.86
N TYR A 53 26.69 -1.44 -18.76
CA TYR A 53 27.50 -0.89 -19.84
C TYR A 53 27.10 -1.52 -21.17
N SER A 54 26.65 -0.70 -22.12
CA SER A 54 26.61 -1.12 -23.52
C SER A 54 28.02 -1.50 -24.01
N ASN A 55 28.10 -2.29 -25.08
CA ASN A 55 29.39 -2.59 -25.73
C ASN A 55 30.21 -1.32 -26.07
N SER A 56 29.55 -0.20 -26.40
CA SER A 56 30.19 1.10 -26.63
C SER A 56 30.74 1.76 -25.35
N GLU A 57 29.99 1.72 -24.25
CA GLU A 57 30.41 2.29 -22.97
C GLU A 57 31.54 1.45 -22.34
N PHE A 58 31.43 0.13 -22.39
CA PHE A 58 32.49 -0.79 -21.97
C PHE A 58 33.78 -0.56 -22.78
N ALA A 59 33.67 -0.38 -24.10
CA ALA A 59 34.81 -0.08 -24.96
C ALA A 59 35.49 1.27 -24.66
N ALA A 60 34.85 2.17 -23.91
CA ALA A 60 35.42 3.44 -23.46
C ALA A 60 36.07 3.36 -22.06
N LEU A 61 35.90 2.27 -21.31
CA LEU A 61 36.49 2.11 -19.98
C LEU A 61 38.02 1.98 -20.04
N ALA A 62 38.72 2.72 -19.17
CA ALA A 62 40.18 2.65 -19.08
C ALA A 62 40.71 1.25 -18.71
N ALA A 63 39.93 0.47 -17.94
CA ALA A 63 40.28 -0.88 -17.50
C ALA A 63 39.85 -2.00 -18.46
N LYS A 64 39.30 -1.68 -19.65
CA LYS A 64 38.65 -2.66 -20.54
C LYS A 64 39.54 -3.84 -20.95
N GLU A 65 40.84 -3.62 -21.15
CA GLU A 65 41.78 -4.67 -21.55
C GLU A 65 41.97 -5.71 -20.44
N THR A 66 42.11 -5.27 -19.19
CA THR A 66 42.22 -6.14 -18.00
C THR A 66 40.94 -6.96 -17.82
N ILE A 67 39.78 -6.31 -17.90
CA ILE A 67 38.49 -6.98 -17.72
C ILE A 67 38.23 -7.98 -18.87
N SER A 68 38.57 -7.62 -20.11
CA SER A 68 38.43 -8.52 -21.27
C SER A 68 39.38 -9.73 -21.21
N ALA A 69 40.59 -9.55 -20.68
CA ALA A 69 41.50 -10.66 -20.41
C ALA A 69 40.94 -11.60 -19.32
N GLY A 70 40.26 -11.04 -18.31
CA GLY A 70 39.50 -11.78 -17.31
C GLY A 70 38.39 -12.63 -17.92
N PHE A 71 37.54 -12.03 -18.75
CA PHE A 71 36.49 -12.74 -19.49
C PHE A 71 37.06 -13.90 -20.32
N ALA A 72 38.15 -13.66 -21.07
CA ALA A 72 38.80 -14.71 -21.86
C ALA A 72 39.35 -15.86 -20.99
N ALA A 73 39.86 -15.57 -19.79
CA ALA A 73 40.33 -16.59 -18.85
C ALA A 73 39.17 -17.42 -18.27
N SER A 74 38.01 -16.81 -18.01
CA SER A 74 36.84 -17.49 -17.42
C SER A 74 36.23 -18.60 -18.27
N LEU A 75 36.50 -18.60 -19.58
CA LEU A 75 36.04 -19.65 -20.51
C LEU A 75 36.74 -21.00 -20.27
N ALA A 76 37.86 -21.02 -19.53
CA ALA A 76 38.58 -22.23 -19.18
C ALA A 76 37.97 -22.88 -17.91
N VAL A 77 36.76 -23.43 -18.04
CA VAL A 77 36.01 -24.06 -16.94
C VAL A 77 36.77 -25.29 -16.39
N PRO A 78 37.08 -25.35 -15.07
CA PRO A 78 37.71 -26.53 -14.46
C PRO A 78 36.85 -27.80 -14.56
N SER A 79 37.39 -28.87 -15.12
CA SER A 79 36.65 -30.12 -15.38
C SER A 79 36.32 -30.96 -14.13
N ASP A 80 36.92 -30.62 -12.98
CA ASP A 80 36.70 -31.27 -11.68
C ASP A 80 35.69 -30.53 -10.79
N LEU A 81 35.15 -29.38 -11.24
CA LEU A 81 34.09 -28.65 -10.57
C LEU A 81 32.88 -29.56 -10.29
N GLN A 82 32.61 -29.82 -9.02
CA GLN A 82 31.50 -30.71 -8.63
C GLN A 82 30.13 -30.21 -9.15
N VAL A 83 29.97 -28.89 -9.31
CA VAL A 83 28.75 -28.26 -9.80
C VAL A 83 28.38 -28.66 -11.23
N LEU A 84 29.36 -29.07 -12.07
CA LEU A 84 29.12 -29.57 -13.43
C LEU A 84 28.21 -30.81 -13.43
N LYS A 85 28.26 -31.62 -12.36
CA LYS A 85 27.42 -32.81 -12.17
C LYS A 85 25.94 -32.49 -11.92
N PHE A 86 25.62 -31.26 -11.51
CA PHE A 86 24.27 -30.84 -11.13
C PHE A 86 23.67 -29.84 -12.15
N ILE A 87 24.47 -28.90 -12.65
CA ILE A 87 24.03 -27.93 -13.66
C ILE A 87 23.97 -28.57 -15.06
N GLY A 88 24.95 -29.42 -15.39
CA GLY A 88 25.22 -29.93 -16.73
C GLY A 88 26.43 -29.23 -17.35
N GLU A 89 27.43 -30.00 -17.79
CA GLU A 89 28.68 -29.49 -18.38
C GLU A 89 28.42 -28.67 -19.66
N ASP A 90 27.39 -29.04 -20.43
CA ASP A 90 26.93 -28.35 -21.65
C ASP A 90 26.30 -26.97 -21.38
N LYS A 91 26.02 -26.65 -20.11
CA LYS A 91 25.30 -25.41 -19.72
C LYS A 91 26.19 -24.37 -19.05
N VAL A 92 27.38 -24.73 -18.61
CA VAL A 92 28.34 -23.79 -18.00
C VAL A 92 29.20 -23.17 -19.10
N THR A 93 29.19 -21.85 -19.16
CA THR A 93 29.84 -21.07 -20.23
C THR A 93 31.05 -20.29 -19.75
N ALA A 94 31.08 -19.91 -18.47
CA ALA A 94 32.17 -19.16 -17.84
C ALA A 94 32.29 -19.50 -16.35
N PHE A 95 33.49 -19.35 -15.80
CA PHE A 95 33.78 -19.59 -14.39
C PHE A 95 34.74 -18.53 -13.84
N ALA A 96 34.44 -17.99 -12.66
CA ALA A 96 35.35 -17.17 -11.88
C ALA A 96 35.26 -17.56 -10.39
N GLN A 97 36.36 -17.37 -9.66
CA GLN A 97 36.43 -17.62 -8.21
C GLN A 97 37.10 -16.44 -7.52
N ASP A 98 36.57 -16.07 -6.35
CA ASP A 98 37.09 -15.02 -5.48
C ASP A 98 37.01 -15.48 -4.01
N GLY A 99 38.13 -15.94 -3.47
CA GLY A 99 38.18 -16.64 -2.20
C GLY A 99 37.24 -17.87 -2.20
N ASP A 100 36.30 -17.90 -1.25
CA ASP A 100 35.28 -18.94 -1.12
C ASP A 100 34.08 -18.74 -2.07
N THR A 101 33.95 -17.57 -2.72
CA THR A 101 32.85 -17.27 -3.64
C THR A 101 33.15 -17.84 -5.03
N LEU A 102 32.26 -18.69 -5.53
CA LEU A 102 32.25 -19.19 -6.90
C LEU A 102 31.20 -18.45 -7.73
N TRP A 103 31.59 -18.01 -8.91
CA TRP A 103 30.74 -17.37 -9.92
C TRP A 103 30.67 -18.27 -11.15
N ILE A 104 29.48 -18.74 -11.50
CA ILE A 104 29.23 -19.70 -12.56
C ILE A 104 28.32 -19.06 -13.60
N GLY A 105 28.85 -18.81 -14.80
CA GLY A 105 28.10 -18.31 -15.94
C GLY A 105 27.46 -19.47 -16.70
N THR A 106 26.23 -19.27 -17.15
CA THR A 106 25.47 -20.27 -17.89
C THR A 106 24.78 -19.68 -19.12
N ASN A 107 24.09 -20.53 -19.88
CA ASN A 107 23.16 -20.09 -20.94
C ASN A 107 21.86 -19.45 -20.40
N SER A 108 21.69 -19.33 -19.08
CA SER A 108 20.47 -18.82 -18.40
C SER A 108 20.82 -18.02 -17.14
N GLY A 109 21.79 -17.11 -17.25
CA GLY A 109 22.24 -16.23 -16.17
C GLY A 109 23.45 -16.74 -15.39
N VAL A 110 23.68 -16.14 -14.23
CA VAL A 110 24.80 -16.41 -13.32
C VAL A 110 24.31 -17.05 -12.02
N THR A 111 25.01 -18.08 -11.55
CA THR A 111 24.85 -18.61 -10.19
C THR A 111 26.05 -18.21 -9.34
N ARG A 112 25.78 -17.60 -8.18
CA ARG A 112 26.78 -17.39 -7.12
C ARG A 112 26.67 -18.53 -6.12
N ILE A 113 27.80 -19.09 -5.69
CA ILE A 113 27.86 -20.07 -4.60
C ILE A 113 28.88 -19.59 -3.56
N ASN A 114 28.48 -19.50 -2.29
CA ASN A 114 29.39 -19.22 -1.18
C ASN A 114 28.89 -19.94 0.09
N PHE A 115 29.57 -21.01 0.51
CA PHE A 115 29.19 -21.75 1.72
C PHE A 115 29.64 -21.09 3.03
N SER A 116 30.36 -19.96 2.94
CA SER A 116 30.80 -19.16 4.09
C SER A 116 29.82 -18.03 4.47
N GLU A 117 28.66 -17.91 3.79
CA GLU A 117 27.60 -16.97 4.21
C GLU A 117 27.02 -17.35 5.58
N ALA A 118 26.57 -16.33 6.34
CA ALA A 118 25.97 -16.55 7.65
C ALA A 118 24.58 -17.21 7.54
N ASP A 119 23.81 -16.87 6.50
CA ASP A 119 22.50 -17.46 6.22
C ASP A 119 22.62 -18.56 5.15
N THR A 120 22.20 -19.78 5.49
CA THR A 120 22.23 -20.92 4.55
C THR A 120 21.38 -20.72 3.30
N ARG A 121 20.39 -19.81 3.34
CA ARG A 121 19.57 -19.42 2.18
C ARG A 121 20.36 -18.61 1.14
N ASP A 122 21.47 -17.99 1.56
CA ASP A 122 22.33 -17.17 0.71
C ASP A 122 23.50 -17.96 0.11
N TYR A 123 23.65 -19.25 0.48
CA TYR A 123 24.66 -20.17 -0.06
C TYR A 123 24.65 -20.29 -1.58
N VAL A 124 23.47 -20.18 -2.19
CA VAL A 124 23.30 -20.20 -3.64
C VAL A 124 22.35 -19.06 -4.02
N GLN A 125 22.81 -18.19 -4.92
CA GLN A 125 22.03 -17.05 -5.41
C GLN A 125 21.94 -17.09 -6.94
N TYR A 126 20.75 -16.87 -7.48
CA TYR A 126 20.46 -16.98 -8.91
C TYR A 126 20.21 -15.60 -9.51
N LEU A 127 21.07 -15.20 -10.46
CA LEU A 127 21.11 -13.85 -11.02
C LEU A 127 20.85 -13.91 -12.53
N SER A 128 19.64 -13.52 -12.94
CA SER A 128 19.13 -13.64 -14.30
C SER A 128 18.32 -12.40 -14.72
N GLY A 129 18.03 -12.30 -16.00
CA GLY A 129 17.26 -11.21 -16.59
C GLY A 129 17.95 -9.84 -16.53
N PRO A 130 17.29 -8.79 -17.06
CA PRO A 130 17.80 -7.43 -17.16
C PRO A 130 18.42 -6.83 -15.90
N ARG A 131 17.97 -7.23 -14.70
CA ARG A 131 18.51 -6.78 -13.42
C ARG A 131 19.99 -7.15 -13.23
N TYR A 132 20.42 -8.27 -13.77
CA TYR A 132 21.77 -8.80 -13.55
C TYR A 132 22.56 -9.01 -14.84
N ILE A 133 21.86 -9.18 -15.96
CA ILE A 133 22.43 -9.47 -17.26
C ILE A 133 21.97 -8.41 -18.27
N TYR A 134 22.90 -7.82 -19.03
CA TYR A 134 22.62 -6.63 -19.84
C TYR A 134 21.59 -6.92 -20.97
N ASN A 135 20.47 -6.21 -21.00
CA ASN A 135 19.30 -6.46 -21.87
C ASN A 135 18.68 -7.87 -21.73
N GLY A 136 18.94 -8.60 -20.63
CA GLY A 136 18.40 -9.95 -20.42
C GLY A 136 18.81 -10.99 -21.45
N ASP A 137 19.87 -10.75 -22.24
CA ASP A 137 20.51 -11.80 -23.03
C ASP A 137 21.28 -12.70 -22.06
N ASP A 138 20.55 -13.61 -21.41
CA ASP A 138 20.99 -14.44 -20.27
C ASP A 138 22.10 -15.45 -20.62
N VAL A 139 22.56 -15.48 -21.88
CA VAL A 139 23.74 -16.24 -22.28
C VAL A 139 25.01 -15.51 -21.83
N VAL A 140 25.56 -15.93 -20.70
CA VAL A 140 26.83 -15.41 -20.17
C VAL A 140 27.98 -15.86 -21.08
N THR A 141 28.80 -14.92 -21.54
CA THR A 141 29.97 -15.19 -22.40
C THR A 141 31.31 -14.85 -21.75
N GLY A 142 31.30 -14.44 -20.49
CA GLY A 142 32.51 -14.16 -19.72
C GLY A 142 32.20 -13.67 -18.31
N LEU A 143 33.07 -14.04 -17.36
CA LEU A 143 33.04 -13.57 -15.98
C LEU A 143 34.43 -13.03 -15.59
N TYR A 144 34.47 -12.06 -14.69
CA TYR A 144 35.74 -11.61 -14.08
C TYR A 144 35.45 -11.08 -12.68
N SER A 145 36.05 -11.68 -11.65
CA SER A 145 35.95 -11.17 -10.27
C SER A 145 36.53 -9.75 -10.20
N ASP A 146 35.93 -8.88 -9.36
CA ASP A 146 36.48 -7.56 -9.07
C ASP A 146 37.53 -7.57 -7.93
N GLY A 147 37.78 -8.74 -7.32
CA GLY A 147 38.69 -8.94 -6.19
C GLY A 147 38.10 -8.52 -4.83
N ASN A 148 36.80 -8.24 -4.77
CA ASN A 148 36.08 -7.83 -3.57
C ASN A 148 34.69 -8.48 -3.52
N HIS A 149 34.63 -9.80 -3.74
CA HIS A 149 33.42 -10.63 -3.74
C HIS A 149 32.39 -10.30 -4.84
N GLY A 150 32.62 -9.28 -5.67
CA GLY A 150 31.80 -8.92 -6.83
C GLY A 150 32.29 -9.58 -8.13
N VAL A 151 31.60 -9.27 -9.22
CA VAL A 151 31.84 -9.85 -10.54
C VAL A 151 31.42 -8.92 -11.69
N TRP A 152 32.23 -8.90 -12.74
CA TRP A 152 31.88 -8.39 -14.06
C TRP A 152 31.29 -9.54 -14.88
N ILE A 153 30.13 -9.30 -15.50
CA ILE A 153 29.37 -10.27 -16.27
C ILE A 153 29.26 -9.78 -17.71
N GLN A 154 29.72 -10.58 -18.67
CA GLN A 154 29.62 -10.27 -20.10
C GLN A 154 28.55 -11.13 -20.77
N ASN A 155 27.82 -10.53 -21.72
CA ASN A 155 27.04 -11.25 -22.74
C ASN A 155 27.28 -10.63 -24.13
N ALA A 156 26.52 -11.05 -25.14
CA ALA A 156 26.67 -10.52 -26.50
C ALA A 156 26.22 -9.05 -26.67
N LYS A 157 25.47 -8.47 -25.71
CA LYS A 157 24.88 -7.12 -25.79
C LYS A 157 25.64 -6.06 -25.00
N GLY A 158 26.31 -6.44 -23.93
CA GLY A 158 27.02 -5.53 -23.04
C GLY A 158 27.66 -6.23 -21.85
N VAL A 159 27.92 -5.44 -20.81
CA VAL A 159 28.59 -5.86 -19.58
C VAL A 159 27.84 -5.29 -18.38
N VAL A 160 27.71 -6.08 -17.31
CA VAL A 160 27.27 -5.61 -15.99
C VAL A 160 28.43 -5.72 -15.01
N GLN A 161 28.71 -4.66 -14.24
CA GLN A 161 29.49 -4.77 -13.01
C GLN A 161 28.51 -4.96 -11.86
N LEU A 162 28.54 -6.12 -11.20
CA LEU A 162 27.84 -6.37 -9.95
C LEU A 162 28.86 -6.36 -8.81
N LYS A 163 28.76 -5.38 -7.92
CA LYS A 163 29.54 -5.33 -6.69
C LYS A 163 28.77 -5.94 -5.53
N MET A 164 29.52 -6.45 -4.56
CA MET A 164 29.03 -6.83 -3.24
C MET A 164 29.63 -5.84 -2.23
N GLU A 165 28.88 -4.82 -1.83
CA GLU A 165 29.33 -3.77 -0.90
C GLU A 165 28.65 -3.97 0.46
N ASP A 166 29.43 -4.15 1.53
CA ASP A 166 28.88 -4.25 2.90
C ASP A 166 28.17 -2.96 3.30
N LYS A 167 26.90 -3.08 3.69
CA LYS A 167 26.05 -1.96 4.10
C LYS A 167 25.11 -2.36 5.23
N THR A 168 24.76 -1.39 6.06
CA THR A 168 23.70 -1.50 7.08
C THR A 168 22.31 -1.41 6.44
N LEU A 169 21.28 -1.91 7.13
CA LEU A 169 19.88 -1.63 6.75
C LEU A 169 19.55 -0.14 6.91
N LYS A 170 20.13 0.56 7.89
CA LYS A 170 20.06 2.02 8.02
C LYS A 170 20.56 2.75 6.77
N GLN A 171 21.72 2.37 6.22
CA GLN A 171 22.24 2.96 4.98
C GLN A 171 21.30 2.69 3.78
N LYS A 172 20.67 1.51 3.74
CA LYS A 172 19.65 1.19 2.73
C LYS A 172 18.39 2.06 2.90
N ALA A 173 17.92 2.24 4.14
CA ALA A 173 16.78 3.10 4.47
C ALA A 173 17.04 4.56 4.05
N ASP A 174 18.23 5.10 4.35
CA ASP A 174 18.60 6.47 4.02
C ASP A 174 18.71 6.71 2.49
N LEU A 175 19.26 5.74 1.76
CA LEU A 175 19.27 5.77 0.30
C LEU A 175 17.85 5.76 -0.26
N GLN A 176 17.00 4.85 0.23
CA GLN A 176 15.62 4.72 -0.21
C GLN A 176 14.77 5.94 0.12
N GLU A 177 14.94 6.57 1.28
CA GLU A 177 14.31 7.84 1.63
C GLU A 177 14.75 9.00 0.71
N SER A 178 16.04 9.08 0.39
CA SER A 178 16.56 10.08 -0.57
C SER A 178 15.92 9.94 -1.95
N ILE A 179 15.68 8.69 -2.38
CA ILE A 179 14.93 8.36 -3.59
C ILE A 179 13.46 8.78 -3.46
N MET A 180 12.78 8.50 -2.34
CA MET A 180 11.39 8.93 -2.13
C MET A 180 11.22 10.44 -2.31
N ARG A 181 12.13 11.24 -1.73
CA ARG A 181 12.13 12.72 -1.84
C ARG A 181 12.39 13.25 -3.25
N THR A 182 13.09 12.50 -4.11
CA THR A 182 13.54 12.95 -5.45
C THR A 182 12.75 12.34 -6.61
N VAL A 183 12.07 11.22 -6.36
CA VAL A 183 11.33 10.44 -7.35
C VAL A 183 9.84 10.33 -7.02
N ASN A 184 9.49 9.96 -5.78
CA ASN A 184 8.11 9.61 -5.41
C ASN A 184 7.27 10.78 -4.92
N ASP A 185 7.85 11.78 -4.24
CA ASP A 185 7.13 12.95 -3.71
C ASP A 185 6.43 13.74 -4.82
N ARG A 186 5.11 13.59 -4.86
CA ARG A 186 4.19 14.29 -5.76
C ARG A 186 3.33 15.26 -4.96
N ASN A 187 3.94 16.35 -4.51
CA ASN A 187 3.31 17.40 -3.70
C ASN A 187 2.89 16.89 -2.30
N GLY A 188 3.69 15.99 -1.72
CA GLY A 188 3.44 15.35 -0.42
C GLY A 188 2.78 13.97 -0.51
N MET A 189 2.16 13.65 -1.64
CA MET A 189 1.71 12.28 -1.96
C MET A 189 2.91 11.41 -2.34
N ILE A 190 2.92 10.13 -1.95
CA ILE A 190 3.98 9.14 -2.28
C ILE A 190 3.40 7.96 -3.11
N PRO A 191 3.00 8.20 -4.37
CA PRO A 191 2.74 7.14 -5.32
C PRO A 191 4.04 6.44 -5.77
N ASP A 192 3.89 5.31 -6.45
CA ASP A 192 4.94 4.78 -7.33
C ASP A 192 5.08 5.72 -8.55
N GLN A 193 6.30 5.86 -9.08
CA GLN A 193 6.56 6.84 -10.15
C GLN A 193 7.44 6.28 -11.27
N TYR A 194 7.34 6.90 -12.43
CA TYR A 194 8.39 6.79 -13.44
C TYR A 194 9.57 7.69 -13.06
N TYR A 195 10.78 7.25 -13.39
CA TYR A 195 12.01 8.01 -13.16
C TYR A 195 12.83 8.16 -14.45
N SER A 196 13.72 9.15 -14.45
CA SER A 196 14.89 9.21 -15.33
C SER A 196 16.16 9.39 -14.50
N ILE A 197 17.31 8.93 -14.99
CA ILE A 197 18.63 9.28 -14.45
C ILE A 197 19.20 10.44 -15.26
N VAL A 198 19.31 11.61 -14.63
CA VAL A 198 19.84 12.83 -15.24
C VAL A 198 21.10 13.25 -14.49
N ASN A 199 22.24 13.32 -15.18
CA ASN A 199 23.55 13.63 -14.59
C ASN A 199 23.92 12.74 -13.36
N GLY A 200 23.47 11.49 -13.34
CA GLY A 200 23.70 10.56 -12.21
C GLY A 200 22.81 10.81 -10.99
N GLN A 201 21.70 11.53 -11.14
CA GLN A 201 20.66 11.70 -10.12
C GLN A 201 19.34 11.13 -10.63
N TYR A 202 18.58 10.48 -9.75
CA TYR A 202 17.22 10.06 -10.05
C TYR A 202 16.29 11.28 -10.04
N VAL A 203 15.39 11.36 -11.02
CA VAL A 203 14.40 12.44 -11.15
C VAL A 203 13.05 11.81 -11.46
N GLY A 204 12.04 12.09 -10.62
CA GLY A 204 10.67 11.61 -10.82
C GLY A 204 9.94 12.30 -11.98
N LYS A 205 8.97 11.59 -12.56
CA LYS A 205 8.00 12.11 -13.53
C LYS A 205 6.60 12.02 -12.90
N PRO A 206 6.00 13.14 -12.45
CA PRO A 206 4.71 13.13 -11.74
C PRO A 206 3.59 12.37 -12.44
N ARG A 207 3.11 11.31 -11.80
CA ARG A 207 1.94 10.51 -12.17
C ARG A 207 1.11 10.20 -10.92
N THR A 208 -0.20 10.00 -11.09
CA THR A 208 -1.10 9.43 -10.07
C THR A 208 -1.19 7.90 -10.21
N ASN A 209 -1.51 7.21 -9.12
CA ASN A 209 -1.87 5.80 -9.09
C ASN A 209 -3.26 5.63 -8.42
N ASP A 210 -3.78 4.41 -8.38
CA ASP A 210 -5.15 4.16 -7.89
C ASP A 210 -5.28 4.37 -6.37
N ASN A 211 -4.27 3.98 -5.60
CA ASN A 211 -4.28 3.98 -4.14
C ASN A 211 -3.24 4.95 -3.54
N ASP A 212 -3.22 6.20 -4.01
CA ASP A 212 -2.17 7.17 -3.65
C ASP A 212 -2.19 7.52 -2.16
N GLY A 213 -3.36 7.66 -1.53
CA GLY A 213 -3.50 7.98 -0.10
C GLY A 213 -3.12 6.81 0.80
N LEU A 214 -3.49 5.56 0.48
CA LEU A 214 -3.02 4.35 1.18
C LEU A 214 -1.50 4.35 1.35
N TRP A 215 -0.77 4.47 0.23
CA TRP A 215 0.69 4.35 0.27
C TRP A 215 1.37 5.59 0.85
N THR A 216 0.74 6.77 0.76
CA THR A 216 1.19 7.99 1.44
C THR A 216 1.00 7.90 2.95
N ALA A 217 -0.12 7.34 3.41
CA ALA A 217 -0.39 7.13 4.82
C ALA A 217 0.53 6.06 5.44
N ALA A 218 0.73 4.94 4.75
CA ALA A 218 1.68 3.91 5.15
C ALA A 218 3.13 4.44 5.24
N TYR A 219 3.54 5.34 4.32
CA TYR A 219 4.82 6.05 4.43
C TYR A 219 4.87 6.99 5.64
N ALA A 220 3.83 7.80 5.85
CA ALA A 220 3.76 8.71 6.98
C ALA A 220 3.86 7.96 8.32
N ILE A 221 3.21 6.80 8.46
CA ILE A 221 3.35 5.92 9.64
C ILE A 221 4.80 5.45 9.80
N GLY A 222 5.48 5.06 8.72
CA GLY A 222 6.91 4.69 8.75
C GLY A 222 7.82 5.82 9.24
N GLU A 223 7.63 7.04 8.72
CA GLU A 223 8.39 8.22 9.18
C GLU A 223 8.01 8.68 10.59
N ILE A 224 6.80 8.38 11.08
CA ILE A 224 6.43 8.56 12.50
C ILE A 224 7.20 7.60 13.40
N PHE A 225 7.32 6.32 13.02
CA PHE A 225 8.15 5.36 13.76
C PHE A 225 9.64 5.74 13.72
N ARG A 226 10.12 6.29 12.60
CA ARG A 226 11.46 6.87 12.48
C ARG A 226 11.67 8.05 13.44
N TYR A 227 10.71 8.98 13.48
CA TYR A 227 10.73 10.14 14.37
C TYR A 227 10.75 9.73 15.85
N GLN A 228 9.94 8.75 16.24
CA GLN A 228 9.92 8.21 17.60
C GLN A 228 11.20 7.43 17.96
N THR A 229 11.75 6.67 17.00
CA THR A 229 13.05 6.00 17.14
C THR A 229 14.17 7.03 17.37
N ALA A 230 14.23 8.08 16.54
CA ALA A 230 15.21 9.15 16.65
C ALA A 230 15.08 9.95 17.97
N LEU A 231 13.85 10.20 18.44
CA LEU A 231 13.57 10.77 19.76
C LEU A 231 14.15 9.91 20.90
N ARG A 232 13.90 8.59 20.85
CA ARG A 232 14.36 7.63 21.85
C ARG A 232 15.89 7.50 21.88
N GLU A 233 16.52 7.53 20.69
CA GLU A 233 17.97 7.36 20.51
C GLU A 233 18.74 8.69 20.65
N GLY A 234 18.05 9.82 20.72
CA GLY A 234 18.68 11.16 20.85
C GLY A 234 19.30 11.68 19.55
N ASN A 235 18.91 11.13 18.39
CA ASN A 235 19.42 11.54 17.08
C ASN A 235 18.65 12.75 16.54
N GLU A 236 19.09 13.94 16.90
CA GLU A 236 18.41 15.21 16.59
C GLU A 236 18.26 15.48 15.08
N GLN A 237 19.24 15.09 14.25
CA GLN A 237 19.17 15.32 12.80
C GLN A 237 18.08 14.43 12.18
N GLU A 238 18.12 13.13 12.48
CA GLU A 238 17.12 12.15 12.05
C GLU A 238 15.72 12.56 12.52
N ARG A 239 15.61 13.06 13.76
CA ARG A 239 14.36 13.54 14.36
C ARG A 239 13.76 14.73 13.59
N ILE A 240 14.59 15.69 13.17
CA ILE A 240 14.13 16.85 12.39
C ILE A 240 13.66 16.42 11.00
N GLU A 241 14.45 15.58 10.32
CA GLU A 241 14.14 15.12 8.96
C GLU A 241 12.88 14.26 8.90
N SER A 242 12.77 13.27 9.80
CA SER A 242 11.62 12.36 9.86
C SER A 242 10.33 13.07 10.28
N LYS A 243 10.38 14.00 11.25
CA LYS A 243 9.20 14.83 11.57
C LYS A 243 8.77 15.68 10.37
N ALA A 244 9.70 16.26 9.63
CA ALA A 244 9.37 17.04 8.43
C ALA A 244 8.73 16.17 7.33
N ALA A 245 9.28 14.98 7.08
CA ALA A 245 8.76 14.01 6.11
C ALA A 245 7.36 13.50 6.50
N ALA A 246 7.20 13.02 7.75
CA ALA A 246 5.94 12.56 8.31
C ALA A 246 4.86 13.66 8.28
N THR A 247 5.19 14.89 8.71
CA THR A 247 4.24 16.02 8.68
C THR A 247 3.84 16.37 7.25
N ARG A 248 4.75 16.35 6.28
CA ARG A 248 4.43 16.63 4.87
C ARG A 248 3.48 15.60 4.27
N ALA A 249 3.75 14.31 4.47
CA ALA A 249 2.87 13.24 3.99
C ALA A 249 1.52 13.22 4.73
N THR A 250 1.53 13.48 6.04
CA THR A 250 0.28 13.60 6.83
C THR A 250 -0.58 14.78 6.36
N LYS A 251 0.01 15.93 6.03
CA LYS A 251 -0.73 17.04 5.42
C LYS A 251 -1.35 16.67 4.07
N ALA A 252 -0.68 15.83 3.26
CA ALA A 252 -1.22 15.40 1.97
C ALA A 252 -2.43 14.46 2.14
N VAL A 253 -2.37 13.56 3.11
CA VAL A 253 -3.52 12.72 3.50
C VAL A 253 -4.65 13.56 4.11
N LEU A 254 -4.36 14.49 5.03
CA LEU A 254 -5.37 15.42 5.56
C LEU A 254 -6.00 16.26 4.45
N LEU A 255 -5.22 16.69 3.44
CA LEU A 255 -5.73 17.41 2.28
C LEU A 255 -6.74 16.55 1.49
N LEU A 256 -6.51 15.25 1.30
CA LEU A 256 -7.51 14.36 0.66
C LEU A 256 -8.87 14.34 1.37
N ASN A 257 -8.89 14.62 2.67
CA ASN A 257 -10.13 14.67 3.47
C ASN A 257 -10.89 16.00 3.36
N GLN A 258 -10.33 16.99 2.63
CA GLN A 258 -10.94 18.30 2.42
C GLN A 258 -10.96 18.75 0.95
N ILE A 259 -10.12 18.19 0.07
CA ILE A 259 -9.87 18.66 -1.31
C ILE A 259 -11.10 18.65 -2.23
N ALA A 260 -12.13 17.88 -1.89
CA ALA A 260 -13.44 17.93 -2.56
C ALA A 260 -14.28 19.17 -2.20
N GLY A 261 -13.87 19.96 -1.20
CA GLY A 261 -14.60 21.11 -0.62
C GLY A 261 -15.91 20.73 0.08
N ARG A 262 -16.03 19.46 0.52
CA ARG A 262 -17.22 18.87 1.14
C ARG A 262 -17.03 18.71 2.65
N ALA A 263 -17.82 19.45 3.42
CA ALA A 263 -17.85 19.33 4.88
C ALA A 263 -18.56 18.07 5.41
N ASP A 264 -19.02 17.17 4.52
CA ASP A 264 -19.82 15.99 4.87
C ASP A 264 -18.99 14.77 5.29
N GLY A 265 -17.66 14.87 5.31
CA GLY A 265 -16.76 13.80 5.75
C GLY A 265 -16.32 12.83 4.64
N PHE A 266 -16.59 13.13 3.36
CA PHE A 266 -16.11 12.35 2.22
C PHE A 266 -14.58 12.53 1.98
N PRO A 267 -13.76 11.47 2.08
CA PRO A 267 -12.37 11.51 1.62
C PRO A 267 -12.29 11.34 0.10
N SER A 268 -11.44 12.11 -0.56
CA SER A 268 -11.01 11.85 -1.95
C SER A 268 -9.93 10.77 -2.00
N ARG A 269 -9.91 10.01 -3.09
CA ARG A 269 -8.97 8.89 -3.32
C ARG A 269 -7.56 9.33 -3.71
N SER A 270 -7.49 10.42 -4.47
CA SER A 270 -6.24 11.09 -4.87
C SER A 270 -6.60 12.49 -5.38
N TYR A 271 -5.61 13.25 -5.80
CA TYR A 271 -5.78 14.43 -6.62
C TYR A 271 -4.64 14.55 -7.63
N ILE A 272 -4.83 15.40 -8.62
CA ILE A 272 -3.80 15.85 -9.54
C ILE A 272 -3.93 17.37 -9.77
N VAL A 273 -2.90 17.92 -10.39
CA VAL A 273 -2.85 19.28 -10.91
C VAL A 273 -3.14 19.23 -12.41
N LYS A 274 -3.87 20.21 -12.91
CA LYS A 274 -4.22 20.35 -14.32
C LYS A 274 -2.99 20.34 -15.23
N GLY A 275 -2.90 19.33 -16.08
CA GLY A 275 -1.75 19.08 -16.97
C GLY A 275 -0.92 17.85 -16.57
N GLU A 276 -1.11 17.30 -15.37
CA GLU A 276 -0.61 15.97 -15.01
C GLU A 276 -1.42 14.85 -15.71
N GLU A 277 -0.84 13.65 -15.80
CA GLU A 277 -1.47 12.50 -16.45
C GLU A 277 -2.67 11.97 -15.65
N GLN A 278 -3.87 12.02 -16.22
CA GLN A 278 -5.08 11.39 -15.67
C GLN A 278 -5.11 9.88 -15.97
N ARG A 279 -5.26 9.05 -14.93
CA ARG A 279 -5.49 7.59 -15.03
C ARG A 279 -6.98 7.22 -14.99
N SER A 280 -7.28 5.93 -15.17
CA SER A 280 -8.56 5.29 -14.84
C SER A 280 -9.25 5.84 -13.58
N GLY A 281 -10.59 5.84 -13.60
CA GLY A 281 -11.47 6.24 -12.51
C GLY A 281 -12.28 7.51 -12.76
N LEU A 282 -12.96 7.95 -11.71
CA LEU A 282 -13.84 9.11 -11.69
C LEU A 282 -13.10 10.32 -11.11
N TRP A 283 -12.95 11.38 -11.90
CA TRP A 283 -12.28 12.62 -11.49
C TRP A 283 -13.25 13.79 -11.48
N PHE A 284 -12.94 14.85 -10.74
CA PHE A 284 -13.77 16.05 -10.61
C PHE A 284 -12.92 17.33 -10.61
N GLU A 285 -13.24 18.25 -11.52
CA GLU A 285 -12.71 19.62 -11.54
C GLU A 285 -13.65 20.54 -10.77
N VAL A 286 -13.20 21.16 -9.67
CA VAL A 286 -13.99 22.19 -8.98
C VAL A 286 -14.20 23.38 -9.93
N LYS A 287 -15.45 23.87 -10.07
CA LYS A 287 -15.81 24.96 -10.99
C LYS A 287 -16.22 26.24 -10.29
N GLU A 288 -16.96 26.11 -9.20
CA GLU A 288 -17.30 27.18 -8.29
C GLU A 288 -17.19 26.62 -6.86
N ALA A 289 -16.60 27.39 -5.95
CA ALA A 289 -16.41 27.03 -4.54
C ALA A 289 -17.15 28.01 -3.63
N GLY A 290 -17.59 27.53 -2.46
CA GLY A 290 -18.46 28.27 -1.54
C GLY A 290 -19.94 28.00 -1.79
N ALA A 291 -20.81 28.61 -0.97
CA ALA A 291 -22.26 28.34 -0.91
C ALA A 291 -22.97 28.14 -2.27
N GLY A 292 -23.23 26.88 -2.64
CA GLY A 292 -23.89 26.48 -3.89
C GLY A 292 -22.94 26.10 -5.04
N GLY A 293 -21.64 25.97 -4.76
CA GLY A 293 -20.60 25.59 -5.69
C GLY A 293 -20.73 24.16 -6.20
N PHE A 294 -20.15 23.89 -7.38
CA PHE A 294 -20.22 22.61 -8.07
C PHE A 294 -18.87 22.21 -8.69
N ALA A 295 -18.64 20.91 -8.80
CA ALA A 295 -17.57 20.35 -9.64
C ALA A 295 -18.14 19.76 -10.92
N LEU A 296 -17.30 19.71 -11.94
CA LEU A 296 -17.53 19.04 -13.22
C LEU A 296 -16.83 17.68 -13.17
N ALA A 297 -17.55 16.57 -13.31
CA ALA A 297 -16.87 15.27 -13.42
C ALA A 297 -16.11 15.17 -14.75
N VAL A 298 -14.85 14.74 -14.69
CA VAL A 298 -14.01 14.41 -15.83
C VAL A 298 -13.80 12.90 -15.80
N LYS A 299 -14.33 12.19 -16.79
CA LYS A 299 -14.17 10.74 -16.88
C LYS A 299 -12.94 10.40 -17.73
N SER A 300 -12.11 9.48 -17.25
CA SER A 300 -11.02 8.91 -18.06
C SER A 300 -11.47 7.65 -18.82
N ARG A 301 -10.72 7.30 -19.87
CA ARG A 301 -11.13 6.32 -20.91
C ARG A 301 -11.41 4.93 -20.36
N GLU A 302 -10.67 4.51 -19.34
CA GLU A 302 -10.69 3.16 -18.76
C GLU A 302 -11.90 2.93 -17.84
N ALA A 303 -12.41 3.98 -17.19
CA ALA A 303 -13.61 3.91 -16.33
C ALA A 303 -14.92 3.58 -17.08
N VAL A 304 -14.87 3.31 -18.39
CA VAL A 304 -16.00 2.84 -19.21
C VAL A 304 -16.00 1.31 -19.36
N GLY A 305 -14.92 0.62 -18.99
CA GLY A 305 -14.78 -0.83 -19.10
C GLY A 305 -14.60 -1.60 -17.79
N ASP A 306 -14.05 -0.95 -16.74
CA ASP A 306 -13.67 -1.65 -15.50
C ASP A 306 -14.83 -1.86 -14.52
N LYS A 307 -14.73 -2.93 -13.70
CA LYS A 307 -15.77 -3.40 -12.75
C LYS A 307 -16.23 -2.35 -11.72
N GLY A 308 -15.45 -1.29 -11.48
CA GLY A 308 -15.84 -0.15 -10.62
C GLY A 308 -16.84 0.83 -11.25
N ALA A 309 -17.21 0.65 -12.51
CA ALA A 309 -18.36 1.33 -13.09
C ALA A 309 -19.69 0.66 -12.68
N GLU A 310 -19.93 0.47 -11.38
CA GLU A 310 -21.27 0.18 -10.83
C GLU A 310 -22.17 1.42 -10.98
N ASN A 311 -22.52 1.69 -12.23
CA ASN A 311 -23.68 2.43 -12.72
C ASN A 311 -24.15 3.59 -11.85
N PHE A 312 -23.85 4.79 -12.33
CA PHE A 312 -24.62 5.99 -11.99
C PHE A 312 -26.11 5.74 -12.27
N GLN A 313 -26.82 5.26 -11.26
CA GLN A 313 -28.26 5.23 -11.21
C GLN A 313 -28.69 6.37 -10.29
N ILE A 314 -29.06 7.50 -10.87
CA ILE A 314 -29.85 8.51 -10.16
C ILE A 314 -31.30 8.07 -10.30
N THR A 315 -31.74 7.12 -9.49
CA THR A 315 -33.12 6.59 -9.54
C THR A 315 -34.19 7.62 -9.15
N ASP A 316 -33.76 8.80 -8.66
CA ASP A 316 -34.57 9.95 -8.28
C ASP A 316 -35.14 10.68 -9.53
N PRO A 317 -36.47 10.67 -9.73
CA PRO A 317 -37.11 11.33 -10.89
C PRO A 317 -36.95 12.85 -10.92
N ASP A 318 -36.81 13.50 -9.76
CA ASP A 318 -36.72 14.96 -9.65
C ASP A 318 -35.30 15.43 -10.04
N LEU A 319 -34.27 14.71 -9.61
CA LEU A 319 -32.88 14.95 -10.06
C LEU A 319 -32.72 14.68 -11.56
N ILE A 320 -33.40 13.66 -12.11
CA ILE A 320 -33.46 13.44 -13.57
C ILE A 320 -34.10 14.65 -14.28
N ALA A 321 -35.16 15.24 -13.70
CA ALA A 321 -35.83 16.41 -14.27
C ALA A 321 -34.97 17.69 -14.17
N GLU A 322 -34.23 17.87 -13.07
CA GLU A 322 -33.32 19.01 -12.87
C GLU A 322 -32.10 18.94 -13.78
N ALA A 323 -31.43 17.79 -13.88
CA ALA A 323 -30.30 17.60 -14.79
C ALA A 323 -30.69 17.85 -16.26
N LYS A 324 -31.90 17.42 -16.64
CA LYS A 324 -32.54 17.77 -17.92
C LYS A 324 -32.69 19.30 -18.06
N ALA A 325 -33.35 19.97 -17.11
CA ALA A 325 -33.57 21.42 -17.17
C ALA A 325 -32.25 22.23 -17.26
N ALA A 326 -31.20 21.78 -16.57
CA ALA A 326 -29.86 22.35 -16.66
C ALA A 326 -29.26 22.21 -18.08
N TYR A 327 -29.34 21.03 -18.70
CA TYR A 327 -28.89 20.82 -20.10
C TYR A 327 -29.54 21.80 -21.09
N ALA A 328 -30.87 21.94 -21.00
CA ALA A 328 -31.63 22.82 -21.88
C ALA A 328 -31.22 24.29 -21.68
N THR A 329 -30.96 24.69 -20.44
CA THR A 329 -30.49 26.04 -20.08
C THR A 329 -29.07 26.32 -20.57
N MET A 330 -28.15 25.35 -20.43
CA MET A 330 -26.74 25.50 -20.84
C MET A 330 -26.54 25.48 -22.36
N THR A 331 -27.31 24.67 -23.09
CA THR A 331 -27.07 24.42 -24.53
C THR A 331 -28.07 25.10 -25.47
N GLY A 332 -29.19 25.60 -24.93
CA GLY A 332 -30.28 26.16 -25.73
C GLY A 332 -31.02 25.13 -26.61
N ARG A 333 -30.80 23.83 -26.38
CA ARG A 333 -31.44 22.72 -27.12
C ARG A 333 -32.58 22.12 -26.29
N THR A 334 -33.64 21.69 -26.96
CA THR A 334 -34.61 20.74 -26.40
C THR A 334 -34.18 19.30 -26.67
N TYR A 335 -34.53 18.36 -25.80
CA TYR A 335 -34.17 16.94 -25.95
C TYR A 335 -34.67 16.38 -27.28
N ASP A 336 -33.81 15.62 -27.95
CA ASP A 336 -34.23 14.76 -29.05
C ASP A 336 -34.91 13.50 -28.49
N ALA A 337 -35.77 12.86 -29.28
CA ALA A 337 -36.47 11.64 -28.87
C ALA A 337 -35.51 10.45 -28.64
N ASP A 338 -34.29 10.52 -29.17
CA ASP A 338 -33.25 9.51 -29.05
C ASP A 338 -32.39 9.60 -27.76
N TRP A 339 -32.68 10.55 -26.87
CA TRP A 339 -31.97 10.69 -25.59
C TRP A 339 -32.22 9.46 -24.70
N GLY A 340 -31.21 8.60 -24.56
CA GLY A 340 -31.30 7.33 -23.81
C GLY A 340 -31.83 6.13 -24.60
N THR A 341 -31.97 6.20 -25.93
CA THR A 341 -32.52 5.07 -26.73
C THR A 341 -31.46 4.13 -27.33
N LYS A 342 -30.18 4.54 -27.36
CA LYS A 342 -29.08 3.67 -27.80
C LYS A 342 -28.57 2.82 -26.65
N THR A 343 -29.23 1.69 -26.46
CA THR A 343 -28.84 0.62 -25.54
C THR A 343 -27.46 0.06 -25.87
N TYR A 344 -26.48 0.44 -25.05
CA TYR A 344 -25.47 -0.49 -24.58
C TYR A 344 -25.69 -0.63 -23.07
N TYR A 345 -26.24 -1.78 -22.68
CA TYR A 345 -26.59 -2.20 -21.31
C TYR A 345 -27.75 -1.45 -20.62
N GLY A 346 -28.77 -2.22 -20.20
CA GLY A 346 -29.77 -1.86 -19.18
C GLY A 346 -30.84 -0.80 -19.53
N PRO A 347 -32.10 -0.95 -19.07
CA PRO A 347 -33.09 0.13 -19.11
C PRO A 347 -32.95 1.14 -17.95
N ASP A 348 -32.15 0.84 -16.93
CA ASP A 348 -32.10 1.57 -15.65
C ASP A 348 -30.78 2.37 -15.43
N TRP A 349 -30.01 2.66 -16.48
CA TRP A 349 -28.68 3.28 -16.38
C TRP A 349 -28.72 4.76 -16.84
N ILE A 350 -27.91 5.65 -16.24
CA ILE A 350 -27.92 7.09 -16.59
C ILE A 350 -26.80 7.51 -17.54
N TYR A 351 -27.20 8.37 -18.47
CA TYR A 351 -26.35 8.99 -19.47
C TYR A 351 -25.86 10.38 -19.04
N PRO A 352 -24.64 10.77 -19.43
CA PRO A 352 -24.05 12.07 -19.11
C PRO A 352 -24.84 13.23 -19.70
N VAL A 353 -24.80 14.38 -19.02
CA VAL A 353 -25.64 15.54 -19.36
C VAL A 353 -25.21 16.23 -20.67
N VAL A 354 -23.97 16.08 -21.14
CA VAL A 354 -23.48 16.79 -22.35
C VAL A 354 -22.62 15.89 -23.24
N PHE A 355 -22.81 16.05 -24.56
CA PHE A 355 -21.82 15.81 -25.61
C PHE A 355 -21.70 17.10 -26.43
N ASP A 356 -20.51 17.70 -26.52
CA ASP A 356 -20.20 18.64 -27.60
C ASP A 356 -19.56 17.86 -28.74
N THR A 357 -20.21 17.82 -29.90
CA THR A 357 -19.70 17.13 -31.11
C THR A 357 -19.50 18.12 -32.25
N SER A 358 -18.97 19.32 -31.95
CA SER A 358 -18.69 20.36 -32.95
C SER A 358 -17.32 20.24 -33.65
N VAL A 359 -16.59 19.12 -33.46
CA VAL A 359 -15.35 18.81 -34.20
C VAL A 359 -15.57 17.65 -35.19
N SER A 360 -15.61 17.96 -36.49
CA SER A 360 -15.70 16.97 -37.56
C SER A 360 -14.31 16.58 -38.09
N GLY A 361 -13.76 15.46 -37.58
CA GLY A 361 -12.48 14.89 -38.03
C GLY A 361 -12.53 13.35 -38.17
N PRO A 362 -11.70 12.75 -39.05
CA PRO A 362 -11.68 11.30 -39.22
C PRO A 362 -11.06 10.59 -38.01
N ARG A 363 -11.65 9.43 -37.66
CA ARG A 363 -11.33 8.64 -36.46
C ARG A 363 -9.87 8.22 -36.40
N ASN A 364 -9.12 8.74 -35.42
CA ASN A 364 -8.01 8.10 -34.67
C ASN A 364 -7.23 9.17 -33.88
N VAL A 365 -7.69 9.51 -32.67
CA VAL A 365 -6.92 10.28 -31.68
C VAL A 365 -7.23 9.74 -30.29
N GLY A 366 -6.23 9.70 -29.40
CA GLY A 366 -6.41 9.38 -27.98
C GLY A 366 -6.89 10.57 -27.15
N TYR A 367 -7.02 10.35 -25.84
CA TYR A 367 -7.67 11.23 -24.85
C TYR A 367 -9.19 11.33 -25.03
N LEU A 368 -9.94 11.34 -23.92
CA LEU A 368 -11.36 11.70 -23.95
C LEU A 368 -11.46 13.21 -24.10
N GLU A 369 -12.27 13.67 -25.06
CA GLU A 369 -12.58 15.08 -25.22
C GLU A 369 -13.37 15.59 -23.99
N PRO A 370 -13.15 16.85 -23.58
CA PRO A 370 -13.86 17.43 -22.44
C PRO A 370 -15.35 17.59 -22.76
N GLY A 371 -16.22 17.48 -21.74
CA GLY A 371 -17.60 17.95 -21.85
C GLY A 371 -18.69 17.03 -21.33
N VAL A 372 -18.42 16.12 -20.39
CA VAL A 372 -19.48 15.46 -19.61
C VAL A 372 -19.71 16.25 -18.32
N ALA A 373 -20.82 16.99 -18.23
CA ALA A 373 -21.17 17.68 -17.00
C ALA A 373 -22.03 16.80 -16.09
N TRP A 374 -21.69 16.78 -14.80
CA TRP A 374 -22.58 16.33 -13.73
C TRP A 374 -22.63 17.44 -12.70
N ARG A 375 -23.80 17.69 -12.11
CA ARG A 375 -23.90 18.53 -10.91
C ARG A 375 -23.85 17.60 -9.71
N LEU A 376 -23.02 17.94 -8.72
CA LEU A 376 -22.96 17.19 -7.47
C LEU A 376 -24.28 17.33 -6.70
N LYS A 377 -24.66 16.27 -5.97
CA LYS A 377 -25.73 16.28 -4.97
C LYS A 377 -25.26 16.92 -3.66
N SER A 378 -23.96 16.83 -3.37
CA SER A 378 -23.28 17.52 -2.27
C SER A 378 -22.77 18.89 -2.71
N ASP A 379 -23.11 19.94 -1.97
CA ASP A 379 -22.56 21.29 -2.22
C ASP A 379 -21.03 21.36 -1.92
N ILE A 380 -20.29 22.15 -2.70
CA ILE A 380 -18.87 22.47 -2.45
C ILE A 380 -18.77 23.77 -1.64
N ASN A 381 -18.97 23.67 -0.33
CA ASN A 381 -19.15 24.83 0.56
C ASN A 381 -17.98 25.09 1.53
N GLU A 382 -16.94 24.26 1.54
CA GLU A 382 -15.80 24.40 2.47
C GLU A 382 -14.56 25.01 1.81
N ASP A 383 -14.00 26.05 2.43
CA ASP A 383 -12.71 26.62 2.05
C ASP A 383 -11.56 25.69 2.48
N LEU A 384 -10.62 25.41 1.56
CA LEU A 384 -9.47 24.56 1.86
C LEU A 384 -8.51 25.24 2.86
N ASP A 385 -8.15 24.49 3.90
CA ASP A 385 -7.25 24.94 4.95
C ASP A 385 -5.92 25.48 4.36
N PRO A 386 -5.50 26.71 4.71
CA PRO A 386 -4.31 27.31 4.12
C PRO A 386 -3.01 26.52 4.31
N MET A 387 -2.89 25.76 5.40
CA MET A 387 -1.70 24.97 5.74
C MET A 387 -1.64 23.66 4.96
N LEU A 388 -2.80 23.06 4.66
CA LEU A 388 -2.90 21.88 3.80
C LEU A 388 -2.71 22.26 2.33
N ALA A 389 -3.42 23.29 1.87
CA ALA A 389 -3.36 23.76 0.49
C ALA A 389 -2.01 24.37 0.09
N ALA A 390 -1.17 24.78 1.05
CA ALA A 390 0.21 25.21 0.82
C ALA A 390 1.03 24.17 0.02
N LEU A 391 0.70 22.87 0.13
CA LEU A 391 1.33 21.78 -0.62
C LEU A 391 1.36 21.99 -2.15
N TYR A 392 0.42 22.76 -2.70
CA TYR A 392 0.40 23.15 -4.12
C TYR A 392 0.34 24.68 -4.32
N ARG A 393 -0.30 25.44 -3.42
CA ARG A 393 -0.41 26.91 -3.52
C ARG A 393 0.97 27.59 -3.51
N ASP A 394 1.93 27.07 -2.73
CA ASP A 394 3.30 27.62 -2.68
C ASP A 394 4.09 27.41 -3.98
N MET A 395 3.64 26.48 -4.83
CA MET A 395 4.17 26.26 -6.19
C MET A 395 3.49 27.16 -7.24
N GLY A 396 2.56 28.03 -6.82
CA GLY A 396 1.79 28.91 -7.69
C GLY A 396 0.58 28.24 -8.37
N ILE A 397 0.16 27.07 -7.90
CA ILE A 397 -1.00 26.34 -8.43
C ILE A 397 -2.29 26.90 -7.80
N SER A 398 -3.31 27.15 -8.62
CA SER A 398 -4.63 27.58 -8.14
C SER A 398 -5.47 26.40 -7.68
N ASP A 399 -6.35 26.61 -6.70
CA ASP A 399 -7.41 25.64 -6.33
C ASP A 399 -8.27 25.25 -7.56
N MET A 400 -8.43 26.18 -8.51
CA MET A 400 -9.16 25.96 -9.77
C MET A 400 -8.43 25.07 -10.79
N ASP A 401 -7.15 24.75 -10.53
CA ASP A 401 -6.34 23.81 -11.31
C ASP A 401 -6.21 22.44 -10.61
N ILE A 402 -6.91 22.23 -9.49
CA ILE A 402 -6.98 20.94 -8.80
C ILE A 402 -8.10 20.08 -9.39
N ILE A 403 -7.78 18.79 -9.57
CA ILE A 403 -8.72 17.76 -10.02
C ILE A 403 -8.63 16.60 -9.03
N TYR A 404 -9.68 16.34 -8.26
CA TYR A 404 -9.68 15.24 -7.28
C TYR A 404 -10.24 13.95 -7.90
N LYS A 405 -9.76 12.81 -7.39
CA LYS A 405 -10.29 11.48 -7.69
C LYS A 405 -11.31 11.11 -6.63
N ALA A 406 -12.47 10.65 -7.05
CA ALA A 406 -13.51 10.11 -6.20
C ALA A 406 -13.52 8.57 -6.29
N ASP A 407 -14.67 7.94 -6.03
CA ASP A 407 -14.81 6.48 -5.89
C ASP A 407 -13.76 5.88 -4.94
N THR A 408 -13.73 6.46 -3.74
CA THR A 408 -12.72 6.19 -2.71
C THR A 408 -12.85 4.79 -2.15
N SER A 409 -11.78 4.02 -2.25
CA SER A 409 -11.73 2.63 -1.79
C SER A 409 -11.59 2.53 -0.27
N SER A 410 -11.96 1.38 0.31
CA SER A 410 -11.70 1.06 1.71
C SER A 410 -10.21 1.14 2.05
N ASP A 411 -9.33 0.79 1.09
CA ASP A 411 -7.87 0.96 1.10
C ASP A 411 -7.42 2.34 1.62
N GLU A 412 -8.08 3.40 1.17
CA GLU A 412 -7.76 4.78 1.53
C GLU A 412 -8.27 5.08 2.93
N VAL A 413 -9.52 4.71 3.19
CA VAL A 413 -10.23 4.95 4.46
C VAL A 413 -9.47 4.30 5.63
N LEU A 414 -9.07 3.04 5.50
CA LEU A 414 -8.35 2.33 6.56
C LEU A 414 -6.96 2.89 6.82
N ALA A 415 -6.27 3.34 5.77
CA ALA A 415 -4.95 3.92 5.91
C ALA A 415 -5.03 5.34 6.51
N HIS A 416 -6.06 6.11 6.16
CA HIS A 416 -6.35 7.42 6.76
C HIS A 416 -6.61 7.28 8.27
N PHE A 417 -7.53 6.40 8.70
CA PHE A 417 -7.76 6.17 10.14
C PHE A 417 -6.49 5.70 10.87
N SER A 418 -5.75 4.74 10.30
CA SER A 418 -4.50 4.27 10.88
C SER A 418 -3.48 5.40 11.05
N LEU A 419 -3.33 6.26 10.04
CA LEU A 419 -2.49 7.44 10.14
C LEU A 419 -3.01 8.44 11.17
N PHE A 420 -4.32 8.69 11.25
CA PHE A 420 -4.89 9.62 12.22
C PHE A 420 -4.56 9.22 13.67
N TYR A 421 -4.61 7.91 13.98
CA TYR A 421 -4.11 7.37 15.25
C TYR A 421 -2.62 7.70 15.46
N TYR A 422 -1.73 7.24 14.59
CA TYR A 422 -0.29 7.41 14.78
C TYR A 422 0.15 8.88 14.77
N ALA A 423 -0.45 9.73 13.92
CA ALA A 423 -0.13 11.14 13.83
C ALA A 423 -0.57 11.93 15.07
N ALA A 424 -1.81 11.78 15.51
CA ALA A 424 -2.31 12.47 16.70
C ALA A 424 -1.62 11.96 17.99
N ARG A 425 -1.19 10.70 18.01
CA ARG A 425 -0.52 10.10 19.17
C ARG A 425 0.98 10.41 19.24
N TYR A 426 1.68 10.35 18.11
CA TYR A 426 3.16 10.33 18.08
C TYR A 426 3.81 11.41 17.20
N LEU A 427 3.09 12.12 16.33
CA LEU A 427 3.69 13.17 15.48
C LEU A 427 3.40 14.57 16.04
N PHE A 428 2.12 14.84 16.30
CA PHE A 428 1.60 16.13 16.72
C PHE A 428 1.45 16.17 18.25
N ASP A 429 2.55 16.45 18.94
CA ASP A 429 2.59 16.58 20.41
C ASP A 429 1.93 17.86 20.94
N GLY A 430 1.60 18.81 20.05
CA GLY A 430 1.01 20.11 20.39
C GLY A 430 2.02 21.13 20.93
N SER A 431 3.32 20.89 20.78
CA SER A 431 4.39 21.78 21.25
C SER A 431 4.48 23.10 20.46
N GLY A 432 4.01 23.11 19.22
CA GLY A 432 3.92 24.29 18.35
C GLY A 432 2.50 24.53 17.81
N ALA A 433 2.24 25.73 17.29
CA ALA A 433 0.95 26.10 16.72
C ALA A 433 0.58 25.27 15.47
N GLU A 434 1.59 24.87 14.68
CA GLU A 434 1.41 23.95 13.55
C GLU A 434 0.97 22.56 14.02
N ASP A 435 1.69 21.96 14.98
CA ASP A 435 1.33 20.65 15.54
C ASP A 435 -0.05 20.68 16.19
N ALA A 436 -0.40 21.74 16.92
CA ALA A 436 -1.72 21.89 17.54
C ALA A 436 -2.83 21.91 16.48
N HIS A 437 -2.68 22.73 15.43
CA HIS A 437 -3.66 22.85 14.34
C HIS A 437 -3.81 21.56 13.55
N LEU A 438 -2.69 20.91 13.20
CA LEU A 438 -2.72 19.61 12.49
C LEU A 438 -3.32 18.50 13.35
N LYS A 439 -3.14 18.54 14.68
CA LYS A 439 -3.82 17.61 15.60
C LYS A 439 -5.32 17.86 15.64
N GLU A 440 -5.76 19.12 15.68
CA GLU A 440 -7.17 19.51 15.64
C GLU A 440 -7.84 19.02 14.34
N LEU A 441 -7.23 19.29 13.16
CA LEU A 441 -7.68 18.78 11.87
C LEU A 441 -7.71 17.24 11.81
N THR A 442 -6.72 16.57 12.41
CA THR A 442 -6.65 15.10 12.47
C THR A 442 -7.84 14.51 13.23
N VAL A 443 -8.19 15.09 14.38
CA VAL A 443 -9.35 14.66 15.18
C VAL A 443 -10.66 14.99 14.46
N GLU A 444 -10.75 16.18 13.85
CA GLU A 444 -11.93 16.64 13.11
C GLU A 444 -12.23 15.77 11.89
N PHE A 445 -11.24 15.44 11.06
CA PHE A 445 -11.47 14.62 9.87
C PHE A 445 -11.75 13.15 10.21
N ALA A 446 -11.17 12.61 11.29
CA ALA A 446 -11.56 11.30 11.81
C ALA A 446 -13.03 11.26 12.27
N ASP A 447 -13.48 12.29 13.00
CA ASP A 447 -14.86 12.42 13.45
C ASP A 447 -15.83 12.59 12.26
N ARG A 448 -15.57 13.54 11.36
CA ARG A 448 -16.40 13.78 10.18
C ARG A 448 -16.55 12.52 9.33
N MET A 449 -15.45 11.80 9.05
CA MET A 449 -15.50 10.57 8.24
C MET A 449 -16.20 9.42 8.97
N MET A 450 -15.97 9.21 10.26
CA MET A 450 -16.65 8.15 11.02
C MET A 450 -18.15 8.42 11.11
N ASN A 451 -18.55 9.68 11.35
CA ASN A 451 -19.95 10.09 11.32
C ASN A 451 -20.56 9.91 9.92
N HIS A 452 -19.83 10.24 8.85
CA HIS A 452 -20.26 9.99 7.47
C HIS A 452 -20.57 8.51 7.25
N ILE A 453 -19.68 7.60 7.65
CA ILE A 453 -19.87 6.15 7.52
C ILE A 453 -21.12 5.68 8.27
N ILE A 454 -21.29 6.06 9.54
CA ILE A 454 -22.43 5.59 10.36
C ILE A 454 -23.77 6.18 9.87
N THR A 455 -23.80 7.47 9.51
CA THR A 455 -25.05 8.14 9.10
C THR A 455 -25.52 7.78 7.69
N ASN A 456 -24.66 7.14 6.88
CA ASN A 456 -24.98 6.68 5.53
C ASN A 456 -25.18 5.15 5.44
N ASP A 457 -25.54 4.46 6.52
CA ASP A 457 -25.68 3.00 6.57
C ASP A 457 -24.35 2.27 6.28
N PHE A 458 -23.32 2.57 7.08
CA PHE A 458 -22.00 1.93 7.04
C PHE A 458 -21.37 1.91 5.63
N ARG A 459 -21.29 3.06 4.95
CA ARG A 459 -20.60 3.21 3.65
C ARG A 459 -20.14 4.66 3.40
N ILE A 460 -19.18 4.85 2.50
CA ILE A 460 -18.87 6.20 1.96
C ILE A 460 -19.81 6.49 0.79
N VAL A 461 -20.49 7.63 0.84
CA VAL A 461 -21.39 8.16 -0.20
C VAL A 461 -20.70 9.29 -0.97
N ASP A 462 -20.51 9.04 -2.26
CA ASP A 462 -19.85 9.97 -3.17
C ASP A 462 -20.79 11.13 -3.57
N ALA A 463 -20.25 12.12 -4.27
CA ALA A 463 -20.91 13.37 -4.61
C ALA A 463 -22.10 13.21 -5.57
N HIS A 464 -22.23 12.07 -6.24
CA HIS A 464 -23.42 11.68 -7.00
C HIS A 464 -24.55 11.09 -6.13
N GLY A 465 -24.31 10.86 -4.84
CA GLY A 465 -25.31 10.39 -3.88
C GLY A 465 -25.49 8.87 -3.79
N ASN A 466 -24.60 8.09 -4.41
CA ASN A 466 -24.55 6.63 -4.25
C ASN A 466 -23.28 6.25 -3.46
N SER A 467 -23.23 5.00 -2.98
CA SER A 467 -22.01 4.42 -2.41
C SER A 467 -20.84 4.49 -3.41
N THR A 468 -19.62 4.65 -2.91
CA THR A 468 -18.42 4.23 -3.66
C THR A 468 -18.41 2.71 -3.84
N THR A 469 -17.60 2.22 -4.77
CA THR A 469 -17.52 0.81 -5.17
C THR A 469 -17.12 -0.10 -4.00
N TRP A 470 -16.11 0.27 -3.21
CA TRP A 470 -15.47 -0.64 -2.24
C TRP A 470 -15.64 -0.22 -0.78
N SER A 471 -15.89 1.06 -0.47
CA SER A 471 -16.12 1.51 0.91
C SER A 471 -17.54 1.19 1.39
N LYS A 472 -17.85 -0.11 1.50
CA LYS A 472 -19.14 -0.70 1.87
C LYS A 472 -18.97 -1.63 3.07
N TRP A 473 -19.71 -1.38 4.15
CA TRP A 473 -19.63 -2.14 5.41
C TRP A 473 -21.01 -2.45 6.04
N PHE A 474 -22.09 -2.35 5.27
CA PHE A 474 -23.43 -2.74 5.72
C PHE A 474 -23.61 -4.27 5.71
N ALA A 475 -24.41 -4.81 6.65
CA ALA A 475 -24.47 -6.23 6.94
C ALA A 475 -24.96 -7.07 5.74
N SER A 476 -25.88 -6.54 4.93
CA SER A 476 -26.38 -7.26 3.75
C SER A 476 -25.37 -7.39 2.60
N TYR A 477 -24.22 -6.69 2.65
CA TYR A 477 -23.14 -6.84 1.68
C TYR A 477 -22.37 -8.16 1.85
N PHE A 478 -22.39 -8.73 3.07
CA PHE A 478 -21.57 -9.86 3.50
C PHE A 478 -22.38 -11.15 3.72
N LEU A 479 -23.54 -11.28 3.08
CA LEU A 479 -24.46 -12.42 3.20
C LEU A 479 -23.96 -13.66 2.43
N LYS A 480 -24.13 -14.84 3.03
CA LYS A 480 -23.82 -16.12 2.39
C LYS A 480 -24.78 -16.48 1.24
N ASP A 481 -26.04 -16.05 1.35
CA ASP A 481 -27.05 -16.18 0.30
C ASP A 481 -27.49 -14.77 -0.13
N ASP A 482 -27.22 -14.35 -1.37
CA ASP A 482 -27.67 -13.06 -1.89
C ASP A 482 -29.22 -13.05 -2.05
N PRO A 483 -29.95 -12.14 -1.37
CA PRO A 483 -31.39 -11.99 -1.56
C PRO A 483 -31.81 -11.61 -2.98
N LYS A 484 -30.90 -11.05 -3.80
CA LYS A 484 -31.14 -10.70 -5.21
C LYS A 484 -30.89 -11.89 -6.15
N ASN A 485 -29.91 -12.73 -5.83
CA ASN A 485 -29.47 -13.87 -6.65
C ASN A 485 -29.44 -15.16 -5.79
N PRO A 486 -30.59 -15.80 -5.52
CA PRO A 486 -30.65 -16.94 -4.60
C PRO A 486 -29.81 -18.14 -5.09
N GLY A 487 -28.83 -18.53 -4.28
CA GLY A 487 -27.84 -19.58 -4.61
C GLY A 487 -26.45 -19.05 -4.95
N GLU A 488 -26.28 -17.72 -4.99
CA GLU A 488 -24.99 -17.04 -5.10
C GLU A 488 -24.64 -16.33 -3.78
N PHE A 489 -23.35 -16.14 -3.50
CA PHE A 489 -22.89 -15.32 -2.37
C PHE A 489 -23.14 -13.84 -2.66
N ALA A 490 -23.40 -13.03 -1.62
CA ALA A 490 -23.39 -11.58 -1.80
C ALA A 490 -21.97 -11.10 -2.16
N TYR A 491 -21.87 -10.04 -2.95
CA TYR A 491 -20.62 -9.61 -3.58
C TYR A 491 -19.43 -9.42 -2.61
N GLY A 492 -19.66 -8.92 -1.41
CA GLY A 492 -18.60 -8.72 -0.41
C GLY A 492 -18.35 -9.91 0.51
N TYR A 493 -18.98 -11.08 0.28
CA TYR A 493 -19.00 -12.19 1.25
C TYR A 493 -17.61 -12.61 1.72
N GLU A 494 -16.66 -12.76 0.80
CA GLU A 494 -15.25 -13.07 1.09
C GLU A 494 -14.52 -11.97 1.88
N ASP A 495 -14.88 -10.70 1.67
CA ASP A 495 -14.19 -9.53 2.23
C ASP A 495 -14.68 -9.21 3.66
N GLY A 496 -15.86 -9.70 4.05
CA GLY A 496 -16.47 -9.50 5.37
C GLY A 496 -15.52 -9.56 6.58
N PRO A 497 -14.60 -10.53 6.68
CA PRO A 497 -13.61 -10.60 7.76
C PRO A 497 -12.63 -9.41 7.80
N LEU A 498 -12.21 -8.88 6.65
CA LEU A 498 -11.40 -7.66 6.54
C LEU A 498 -12.24 -6.43 6.92
N ASN A 499 -13.39 -6.27 6.26
CA ASN A 499 -14.31 -5.16 6.46
C ASN A 499 -14.82 -5.06 7.92
N ALA A 500 -14.93 -6.18 8.63
CA ALA A 500 -15.21 -6.20 10.07
C ALA A 500 -14.08 -5.55 10.89
N ILE A 501 -12.83 -5.94 10.63
CA ILE A 501 -11.64 -5.37 11.29
C ILE A 501 -11.47 -3.89 10.96
N GLU A 502 -11.76 -3.49 9.72
CA GLU A 502 -11.79 -2.09 9.29
C GLU A 502 -12.74 -1.25 10.16
N ILE A 503 -14.04 -1.59 10.22
CA ILE A 503 -15.00 -0.85 11.04
C ILE A 503 -14.65 -0.86 12.53
N MET A 504 -14.15 -1.99 13.06
CA MET A 504 -13.67 -2.06 14.44
C MET A 504 -12.52 -1.08 14.68
N SER A 505 -11.56 -1.01 13.75
CA SER A 505 -10.40 -0.12 13.82
C SER A 505 -10.78 1.36 13.72
N PHE A 506 -11.68 1.71 12.80
CA PHE A 506 -12.10 3.10 12.58
C PHE A 506 -12.83 3.63 13.82
N LEU A 507 -13.80 2.87 14.34
CA LEU A 507 -14.52 3.22 15.56
C LEU A 507 -13.60 3.32 16.77
N LYS A 508 -12.71 2.34 16.98
CA LYS A 508 -11.75 2.36 18.10
C LYS A 508 -10.80 3.57 18.02
N THR A 509 -10.34 3.89 16.82
CA THR A 509 -9.48 5.06 16.55
C THR A 509 -10.22 6.37 16.82
N THR A 510 -11.40 6.56 16.25
CA THR A 510 -12.18 7.81 16.45
C THR A 510 -12.63 7.96 17.90
N MET A 511 -12.98 6.88 18.60
CA MET A 511 -13.19 6.90 20.05
C MET A 511 -11.94 7.39 20.78
N TYR A 512 -10.75 6.87 20.48
CA TYR A 512 -9.50 7.33 21.09
C TYR A 512 -9.25 8.84 20.85
N LEU A 513 -9.43 9.30 19.61
CA LEU A 513 -9.18 10.69 19.20
C LEU A 513 -10.17 11.70 19.81
N THR A 514 -11.44 11.32 19.97
CA THR A 514 -12.50 12.20 20.50
C THR A 514 -12.66 12.12 22.03
N LYS A 515 -12.03 11.13 22.69
CA LYS A 515 -12.20 10.82 24.12
C LYS A 515 -11.99 12.03 25.03
N GLY A 516 -13.02 12.38 25.79
CA GLY A 516 -12.95 13.45 26.80
C GLY A 516 -12.95 14.88 26.24
N ASN A 517 -13.00 15.07 24.91
CA ASN A 517 -13.21 16.38 24.32
C ASN A 517 -14.73 16.70 24.30
N GLY A 518 -15.13 17.73 25.03
CA GLY A 518 -16.54 18.11 25.19
C GLY A 518 -17.26 18.41 23.87
N ALA A 519 -16.54 18.90 22.85
CA ALA A 519 -17.10 19.18 21.53
C ALA A 519 -17.63 17.94 20.80
N TYR A 520 -17.02 16.78 21.05
CA TYR A 520 -17.35 15.49 20.41
C TYR A 520 -18.14 14.56 21.35
N SER A 521 -18.68 15.04 22.47
CA SER A 521 -19.25 14.18 23.51
C SER A 521 -20.47 13.36 23.06
N GLU A 522 -21.30 13.88 22.17
CA GLU A 522 -22.44 13.15 21.58
C GLU A 522 -21.96 12.09 20.57
N HIS A 523 -21.06 12.47 19.65
CA HIS A 523 -20.44 11.56 18.68
C HIS A 523 -19.64 10.44 19.37
N TYR A 524 -18.86 10.74 20.41
CA TYR A 524 -18.14 9.73 21.20
C TYR A 524 -19.09 8.68 21.79
N ALA A 525 -20.26 9.09 22.32
CA ALA A 525 -21.25 8.15 22.83
C ALA A 525 -21.90 7.30 21.73
N GLN A 526 -22.09 7.85 20.54
CA GLN A 526 -22.52 7.11 19.34
C GLN A 526 -21.47 6.09 18.90
N TYR A 527 -20.19 6.47 18.85
CA TYR A 527 -19.08 5.57 18.49
C TYR A 527 -18.85 4.49 19.54
N GLU A 528 -18.91 4.81 20.83
CA GLU A 528 -18.81 3.84 21.92
C GLU A 528 -19.95 2.81 21.86
N LYS A 529 -21.18 3.26 21.58
CA LYS A 529 -22.31 2.35 21.36
C LYS A 529 -22.08 1.48 20.12
N ALA A 530 -21.76 2.06 18.97
CA ALA A 530 -21.54 1.34 17.73
C ALA A 530 -20.40 0.32 17.87
N TYR A 531 -19.30 0.69 18.54
CA TYR A 531 -18.20 -0.22 18.82
C TYR A 531 -18.63 -1.40 19.69
N ASN A 532 -19.38 -1.16 20.77
CA ASN A 532 -19.89 -2.25 21.62
C ASN A 532 -20.90 -3.15 20.88
N ASP A 533 -21.74 -2.59 20.00
CA ASP A 533 -22.69 -3.37 19.17
C ASP A 533 -21.95 -4.40 18.26
N LEU A 534 -20.72 -4.13 17.81
CA LEU A 534 -19.90 -5.08 17.04
C LEU A 534 -19.52 -6.34 17.84
N TRP A 535 -19.50 -6.25 19.16
CA TRP A 535 -19.09 -7.32 20.09
C TRP A 535 -20.28 -8.00 20.79
N ASP A 536 -21.29 -7.23 21.18
CA ASP A 536 -22.32 -7.66 22.13
C ASP A 536 -23.48 -8.47 21.48
N TYR A 537 -23.52 -8.54 20.14
CA TYR A 537 -24.58 -9.18 19.36
C TYR A 537 -24.05 -10.34 18.52
N SER A 538 -24.93 -11.26 18.13
CA SER A 538 -24.66 -12.21 17.04
C SER A 538 -24.73 -11.51 15.68
N TYR A 539 -23.86 -11.88 14.74
CA TYR A 539 -24.02 -11.49 13.34
C TYR A 539 -25.20 -12.26 12.71
N ASP A 540 -26.16 -11.53 12.13
CA ASP A 540 -27.34 -12.12 11.48
C ASP A 540 -27.59 -11.61 10.05
N GLY A 541 -26.71 -10.73 9.55
CA GLY A 541 -26.77 -10.14 8.22
C GLY A 541 -27.87 -9.11 7.98
N LYS A 542 -28.63 -8.69 9.01
CA LYS A 542 -29.78 -7.77 8.87
C LYS A 542 -29.57 -6.40 9.49
N GLU A 543 -28.80 -6.31 10.56
CA GLU A 543 -28.53 -5.06 11.27
C GLU A 543 -27.05 -4.67 11.13
N ASP A 544 -26.80 -3.49 10.55
CA ASP A 544 -25.45 -2.99 10.28
C ASP A 544 -24.67 -2.76 11.58
N GLY A 545 -23.38 -3.11 11.57
CA GLY A 545 -22.49 -2.95 12.70
C GLY A 545 -22.77 -3.85 13.91
N LYS A 546 -23.63 -4.87 13.80
CA LYS A 546 -23.92 -5.81 14.89
C LYS A 546 -23.19 -7.14 14.77
N GLY A 547 -22.45 -7.50 15.80
CA GLY A 547 -21.80 -8.81 15.93
C GLY A 547 -20.68 -9.08 14.93
N TYR A 548 -20.11 -8.05 14.30
CA TYR A 548 -19.06 -8.19 13.27
C TYR A 548 -17.81 -8.91 13.78
N ILE A 549 -17.60 -9.01 15.11
CA ILE A 549 -16.55 -9.88 15.67
C ILE A 549 -16.68 -11.36 15.22
N HIS A 550 -17.91 -11.84 15.03
CA HIS A 550 -18.15 -13.20 14.55
C HIS A 550 -17.69 -13.34 13.09
N MET A 551 -18.09 -12.40 12.24
CA MET A 551 -17.65 -12.32 10.84
C MET A 551 -16.13 -12.17 10.69
N ALA A 552 -15.47 -11.39 11.57
CA ALA A 552 -14.01 -11.28 11.60
C ALA A 552 -13.30 -12.63 11.88
N LYS A 553 -13.97 -13.54 12.60
CA LYS A 553 -13.49 -14.90 12.89
C LYS A 553 -13.85 -15.94 11.82
N GLU A 554 -14.41 -15.53 10.69
CA GLU A 554 -14.81 -16.44 9.61
C GLU A 554 -13.83 -16.40 8.41
N HIS A 555 -12.63 -15.83 8.54
CA HIS A 555 -11.68 -15.65 7.43
C HIS A 555 -11.38 -16.95 6.66
N LEU A 556 -10.93 -17.99 7.37
CA LEU A 556 -10.62 -19.27 6.71
C LEU A 556 -11.87 -20.01 6.22
N GLU A 557 -13.00 -19.87 6.91
CA GLU A 557 -14.27 -20.49 6.52
C GLU A 557 -14.80 -19.88 5.21
N ARG A 558 -14.87 -18.55 5.13
CA ARG A 558 -15.34 -17.81 3.96
C ARG A 558 -14.44 -18.03 2.75
N ARG A 559 -13.10 -18.06 2.93
CA ARG A 559 -12.19 -18.44 1.82
C ARG A 559 -12.47 -19.87 1.33
N MET A 560 -12.67 -20.84 2.24
CA MET A 560 -13.00 -22.22 1.85
C MET A 560 -14.37 -22.36 1.17
N ASP A 561 -15.38 -21.57 1.54
CA ASP A 561 -16.67 -21.52 0.85
C ASP A 561 -16.56 -20.97 -0.59
N ILE A 562 -15.55 -20.14 -0.83
CA ILE A 562 -15.35 -19.39 -2.08
C ILE A 562 -14.48 -20.12 -3.10
N VAL A 563 -13.51 -20.93 -2.64
CA VAL A 563 -12.66 -21.79 -3.51
C VAL A 563 -13.46 -22.50 -4.63
N PRO A 564 -14.60 -23.18 -4.38
CA PRO A 564 -15.35 -23.84 -5.45
C PRO A 564 -15.90 -22.87 -6.51
N ARG A 565 -16.38 -21.67 -6.09
CA ARG A 565 -16.89 -20.64 -7.00
C ARG A 565 -15.76 -20.16 -7.91
N ASP A 566 -14.66 -19.70 -7.31
CA ASP A 566 -13.55 -19.09 -8.04
C ASP A 566 -12.98 -20.05 -9.08
N TYR A 567 -12.83 -21.34 -8.75
CA TYR A 567 -12.38 -22.35 -9.73
C TYR A 567 -13.44 -22.76 -10.77
N MET A 568 -14.74 -22.66 -10.46
CA MET A 568 -15.81 -22.96 -11.42
C MET A 568 -15.93 -21.91 -12.54
N GLU A 569 -15.39 -20.70 -12.37
CA GLU A 569 -15.37 -19.67 -13.43
C GLU A 569 -14.40 -19.98 -14.58
N PHE A 570 -13.46 -20.93 -14.39
CA PHE A 570 -12.46 -21.29 -15.40
C PHE A 570 -12.85 -22.53 -16.23
N ASP A 571 -12.68 -22.45 -17.55
CA ASP A 571 -13.00 -23.54 -18.49
C ASP A 571 -12.25 -24.85 -18.17
N ASP A 572 -10.99 -24.78 -17.75
CA ASP A 572 -10.15 -25.97 -17.47
C ASP A 572 -10.55 -26.72 -16.18
N TYR A 573 -11.15 -26.02 -15.20
CA TYR A 573 -11.53 -26.60 -13.90
C TYR A 573 -13.02 -26.94 -13.86
N SER A 574 -13.88 -26.14 -14.48
CA SER A 574 -15.30 -26.48 -14.69
C SER A 574 -15.49 -27.77 -15.52
N GLN A 575 -14.53 -28.09 -16.40
CA GLN A 575 -14.48 -29.37 -17.13
C GLN A 575 -13.87 -30.53 -16.33
N ASN A 576 -13.28 -30.28 -15.14
CA ASN A 576 -12.68 -31.30 -14.29
C ASN A 576 -13.02 -31.12 -12.79
N PRO A 577 -14.28 -31.42 -12.37
CA PRO A 577 -14.73 -31.23 -10.99
C PRO A 577 -13.90 -31.98 -9.93
N GLU A 578 -13.31 -33.13 -10.27
CA GLU A 578 -12.44 -33.90 -9.35
C GLU A 578 -11.23 -33.09 -8.87
N ARG A 579 -10.79 -32.10 -9.66
CA ARG A 579 -9.68 -31.20 -9.29
C ARG A 579 -10.11 -30.14 -8.28
N ILE A 580 -11.33 -29.63 -8.39
CA ILE A 580 -11.93 -28.71 -7.40
C ILE A 580 -12.17 -29.47 -6.10
N ASP A 581 -12.70 -30.69 -6.18
CA ASP A 581 -12.89 -31.58 -5.01
C ASP A 581 -11.57 -31.87 -4.27
N ASP A 582 -10.44 -32.06 -4.98
CA ASP A 582 -9.12 -32.23 -4.35
C ASP A 582 -8.68 -30.96 -3.59
N ILE A 583 -8.74 -29.78 -4.21
CA ILE A 583 -8.35 -28.51 -3.56
C ILE A 583 -9.19 -28.28 -2.28
N VAL A 584 -10.50 -28.51 -2.36
CA VAL A 584 -11.43 -28.42 -1.22
C VAL A 584 -11.08 -29.46 -0.14
N ALA A 585 -10.74 -30.69 -0.52
CA ALA A 585 -10.34 -31.75 0.41
C ALA A 585 -9.00 -31.48 1.09
N ARG A 586 -8.04 -30.86 0.39
CA ARG A 586 -6.75 -30.39 0.95
C ARG A 586 -6.94 -29.20 1.92
N LYS A 587 -8.05 -28.47 1.81
CA LYS A 587 -8.34 -27.22 2.54
C LYS A 587 -7.30 -26.14 2.28
N ASP A 588 -6.82 -26.06 1.05
CA ASP A 588 -5.77 -25.13 0.65
C ASP A 588 -6.37 -23.77 0.30
N VAL A 589 -6.60 -22.94 1.32
CA VAL A 589 -7.07 -21.55 1.14
C VAL A 589 -6.11 -20.71 0.29
N THR A 590 -4.83 -21.11 0.18
CA THR A 590 -3.75 -20.23 -0.33
C THR A 590 -3.82 -19.97 -1.83
N LEU A 591 -4.67 -20.72 -2.55
CA LEU A 591 -4.91 -20.58 -3.97
C LEU A 591 -6.08 -19.63 -4.33
N SER A 592 -6.80 -19.11 -3.32
CA SER A 592 -7.88 -18.12 -3.46
C SER A 592 -7.72 -16.94 -2.49
N VAL A 593 -6.50 -16.68 -2.00
CA VAL A 593 -6.16 -15.49 -1.23
C VAL A 593 -6.00 -14.30 -2.19
N ASN A 594 -6.64 -13.18 -1.85
CA ASN A 594 -6.30 -11.88 -2.41
C ASN A 594 -5.21 -11.25 -1.52
N TYR A 595 -3.98 -11.20 -2.03
CA TYR A 595 -2.81 -10.69 -1.28
C TYR A 595 -2.87 -9.18 -0.97
N SER A 596 -3.79 -8.42 -1.59
CA SER A 596 -4.07 -7.06 -1.16
C SER A 596 -4.66 -7.03 0.25
N ASP A 597 -5.56 -7.97 0.55
CA ASP A 597 -6.34 -7.98 1.79
C ASP A 597 -5.45 -8.21 3.02
N GLU A 598 -4.36 -8.96 2.88
CA GLU A 598 -3.37 -9.17 3.96
C GLU A 598 -2.64 -7.87 4.33
N HIS A 599 -2.37 -7.01 3.33
CA HIS A 599 -1.80 -5.68 3.59
C HIS A 599 -2.83 -4.76 4.25
N LEU A 600 -4.06 -4.74 3.74
CA LEU A 600 -5.15 -3.92 4.27
C LEU A 600 -5.52 -4.33 5.71
N PHE A 601 -5.65 -5.64 5.96
CA PHE A 601 -5.82 -6.21 7.29
C PHE A 601 -4.70 -5.76 8.21
N THR A 602 -3.44 -5.90 7.80
CA THR A 602 -2.29 -5.57 8.64
C THR A 602 -2.30 -4.09 9.06
N ILE A 603 -2.47 -3.16 8.11
CA ILE A 603 -2.48 -1.72 8.38
C ILE A 603 -3.65 -1.36 9.31
N SER A 604 -4.85 -1.89 9.04
CA SER A 604 -6.05 -1.59 9.83
C SER A 604 -6.02 -2.24 11.23
N PHE A 605 -5.48 -3.44 11.36
CA PHE A 605 -5.44 -4.20 12.61
C PHE A 605 -4.46 -3.60 13.63
N MET A 606 -3.35 -2.99 13.18
CA MET A 606 -2.31 -2.38 14.02
C MET A 606 -2.85 -1.42 15.12
N PRO A 607 -3.55 -0.31 14.80
CA PRO A 607 -4.08 0.60 15.81
C PRO A 607 -5.15 -0.05 16.71
N LEU A 608 -5.94 -0.99 16.16
CA LEU A 608 -6.97 -1.72 16.89
C LEU A 608 -6.37 -2.62 17.99
N ILE A 609 -5.35 -3.41 17.66
CA ILE A 609 -4.72 -4.32 18.63
C ILE A 609 -3.89 -3.54 19.66
N GLU A 610 -3.21 -2.46 19.28
CA GLU A 610 -2.52 -1.59 20.24
C GLU A 610 -3.48 -1.02 21.29
N LEU A 611 -4.59 -0.43 20.85
CA LEU A 611 -5.55 0.20 21.75
C LEU A 611 -6.27 -0.80 22.68
N GLU A 612 -6.56 -2.02 22.20
CA GLU A 612 -7.16 -3.08 23.04
C GLU A 612 -6.13 -3.71 24.01
N LEU A 613 -4.86 -3.87 23.60
CA LEU A 613 -3.77 -4.30 24.50
C LEU A 613 -3.51 -3.27 25.62
N GLU A 614 -3.52 -1.98 25.30
CA GLU A 614 -3.34 -0.90 26.28
C GLU A 614 -4.48 -0.78 27.29
N GLU A 615 -5.72 -1.02 26.87
CA GLU A 615 -6.87 -1.02 27.78
C GLU A 615 -6.86 -2.24 28.70
N ASN A 616 -6.71 -3.45 28.14
CA ASN A 616 -6.57 -4.69 28.93
C ASN A 616 -6.07 -5.87 28.08
N GLN A 617 -4.78 -6.19 28.18
CA GLN A 617 -4.13 -7.36 27.58
C GLN A 617 -4.80 -8.72 27.87
N SER A 618 -5.55 -8.84 28.97
CA SER A 618 -6.24 -10.08 29.38
C SER A 618 -7.76 -10.05 29.09
N SER A 619 -8.23 -9.11 28.28
CA SER A 619 -9.64 -9.01 27.87
C SER A 619 -10.05 -10.14 26.92
N SER A 620 -11.36 -10.39 26.82
CA SER A 620 -11.92 -11.24 25.76
C SER A 620 -11.62 -10.67 24.38
N ARG A 621 -11.69 -9.34 24.21
CA ARG A 621 -11.39 -8.65 22.95
C ARG A 621 -9.98 -8.93 22.44
N VAL A 622 -8.95 -8.81 23.28
CA VAL A 622 -7.57 -9.15 22.89
C VAL A 622 -7.44 -10.63 22.54
N LYS A 623 -8.11 -11.53 23.28
CA LYS A 623 -8.13 -12.96 22.94
C LYS A 623 -8.77 -13.21 21.57
N ASP A 624 -9.89 -12.55 21.29
CA ASP A 624 -10.63 -12.70 20.04
C ASP A 624 -9.86 -12.10 18.85
N LEU A 625 -9.17 -10.96 19.02
CA LEU A 625 -8.27 -10.39 18.02
C LEU A 625 -7.06 -11.28 17.75
N ARG A 626 -6.49 -11.92 18.78
CA ARG A 626 -5.43 -12.94 18.60
C ARG A 626 -5.94 -14.13 17.78
N GLU A 627 -7.14 -14.64 18.09
CA GLU A 627 -7.77 -15.72 17.33
C GLU A 627 -7.99 -15.36 15.85
N ILE A 628 -8.32 -14.10 15.55
CA ILE A 628 -8.42 -13.59 14.18
C ILE A 628 -7.04 -13.52 13.52
N MET A 629 -6.04 -12.96 14.19
CA MET A 629 -4.66 -12.90 13.69
C MET A 629 -4.10 -14.29 13.34
N GLU A 630 -4.37 -15.33 14.15
CA GLU A 630 -3.95 -16.71 13.81
C GLU A 630 -4.58 -17.24 12.51
N GLN A 631 -5.75 -16.74 12.08
CA GLN A 631 -6.37 -17.15 10.81
C GLN A 631 -5.66 -16.55 9.61
N TRP A 632 -5.41 -15.23 9.64
CA TRP A 632 -4.67 -14.53 8.59
C TRP A 632 -3.21 -15.02 8.51
N TRP A 633 -2.60 -15.34 9.67
CA TRP A 633 -1.23 -15.85 9.75
C TRP A 633 -1.00 -17.18 9.01
N VAL A 634 -2.05 -17.97 8.72
CA VAL A 634 -1.94 -19.23 7.96
C VAL A 634 -1.29 -19.01 6.60
N ASN A 635 -1.61 -17.93 5.90
CA ASN A 635 -0.97 -17.60 4.62
C ASN A 635 0.23 -16.65 4.82
N MET A 636 0.05 -15.54 5.58
CA MET A 636 1.08 -14.52 5.80
C MET A 636 2.43 -15.07 6.30
N SER A 637 2.42 -16.14 7.11
CA SER A 637 3.64 -16.79 7.61
C SER A 637 4.51 -17.41 6.51
N ARG A 638 3.95 -17.74 5.35
CA ARG A 638 4.66 -18.35 4.20
C ARG A 638 5.44 -17.32 3.38
N GLU A 639 5.05 -16.06 3.46
CA GLU A 639 5.63 -14.96 2.65
C GLU A 639 6.93 -14.40 3.22
N LEU A 640 7.22 -14.68 4.51
CA LEU A 640 8.35 -14.10 5.27
C LEU A 640 8.32 -12.55 5.31
N ASN A 641 7.17 -11.94 5.07
CA ASN A 641 6.98 -10.50 4.96
C ASN A 641 7.27 -9.80 6.31
N PRO A 642 8.22 -8.85 6.38
CA PRO A 642 8.64 -8.28 7.66
C PRO A 642 7.54 -7.45 8.34
N LEU A 643 6.68 -6.76 7.58
CA LEU A 643 5.57 -6.00 8.17
C LEU A 643 4.59 -6.96 8.86
N TYR A 644 4.24 -8.05 8.18
CA TYR A 644 3.30 -9.06 8.67
C TYR A 644 3.84 -9.76 9.92
N THR A 645 5.11 -10.19 9.88
CA THR A 645 5.80 -10.83 11.01
C THR A 645 5.90 -9.90 12.22
N PHE A 646 6.20 -8.61 12.03
CA PHE A 646 6.28 -7.65 13.12
C PHE A 646 4.91 -7.36 13.75
N VAL A 647 3.84 -7.27 12.97
CA VAL A 647 2.47 -7.12 13.53
C VAL A 647 2.00 -8.39 14.25
N TYR A 648 2.37 -9.58 13.75
CA TYR A 648 2.11 -10.84 14.44
C TYR A 648 2.83 -10.92 15.81
N GLN A 649 4.10 -10.50 15.88
CA GLN A 649 4.87 -10.43 17.12
C GLN A 649 4.33 -9.35 18.08
N LEU A 650 3.88 -8.20 17.57
CA LEU A 650 3.22 -7.13 18.35
C LEU A 650 1.92 -7.62 19.00
N THR A 651 1.15 -8.42 18.27
CA THR A 651 -0.11 -9.01 18.72
C THR A 651 0.13 -10.09 19.79
N ASN A 652 1.18 -10.89 19.59
CA ASN A 652 1.56 -12.03 20.42
C ASN A 652 2.83 -11.74 21.24
N GLN A 653 2.83 -10.67 22.04
CA GLN A 653 4.00 -10.20 22.82
C GLN A 653 4.65 -11.27 23.72
N ASP A 654 3.88 -12.28 24.12
CA ASP A 654 4.24 -13.44 24.94
C ASP A 654 4.86 -14.60 24.14
N LYS A 655 4.78 -14.62 22.81
CA LYS A 655 5.51 -15.57 21.96
C LYS A 655 6.97 -15.15 21.82
N THR A 656 7.87 -16.13 21.84
CA THR A 656 9.33 -15.95 21.78
C THR A 656 9.97 -16.76 20.65
N ASP A 657 9.14 -17.38 19.82
CA ASP A 657 9.46 -18.31 18.73
C ASP A 657 8.99 -17.82 17.36
N VAL A 658 8.61 -16.54 17.25
CA VAL A 658 8.31 -15.88 15.96
C VAL A 658 9.62 -15.70 15.18
N ASP A 659 9.62 -16.06 13.90
CA ASP A 659 10.81 -16.02 13.04
C ASP A 659 11.12 -14.60 12.53
N LEU A 660 11.60 -13.76 13.44
CA LEU A 660 12.08 -12.40 13.13
C LEU A 660 13.33 -12.41 12.22
N GLU A 661 14.14 -13.47 12.28
CA GLU A 661 15.36 -13.62 11.46
C GLU A 661 15.02 -13.76 9.96
N SER A 662 13.96 -14.50 9.62
CA SER A 662 13.47 -14.57 8.23
C SER A 662 12.92 -13.24 7.71
N ALA A 663 12.22 -12.47 8.55
CA ALA A 663 11.77 -11.13 8.22
C ALA A 663 12.96 -10.20 7.93
N VAL A 664 13.98 -10.20 8.80
CA VAL A 664 15.21 -9.42 8.64
C VAL A 664 16.02 -9.87 7.42
N TRP A 665 16.08 -11.18 7.13
CA TRP A 665 16.70 -11.70 5.90
C TRP A 665 16.01 -11.15 4.64
N MET A 666 14.67 -11.12 4.56
CA MET A 666 13.95 -10.49 3.45
C MET A 666 14.30 -9.00 3.29
N MET A 667 14.55 -8.29 4.39
CA MET A 667 14.99 -6.88 4.37
C MET A 667 16.43 -6.74 3.83
N TYR A 668 17.36 -7.61 4.22
CA TYR A 668 18.71 -7.65 3.63
C TYR A 668 18.68 -8.01 2.13
N ARG A 669 17.80 -8.93 1.73
CA ARG A 669 17.60 -9.36 0.35
C ARG A 669 16.74 -8.40 -0.50
N THR A 670 16.19 -7.34 0.07
CA THR A 670 15.53 -6.28 -0.70
C THR A 670 16.57 -5.45 -1.47
N PRO A 671 16.42 -5.18 -2.79
CA PRO A 671 17.33 -4.33 -3.54
C PRO A 671 17.55 -2.94 -2.91
N GLN A 672 18.73 -2.37 -3.14
CA GLN A 672 19.09 -1.02 -2.70
C GLN A 672 18.12 0.05 -3.23
N VAL A 673 17.63 -0.12 -4.47
CA VAL A 673 16.68 0.76 -5.17
C VAL A 673 15.58 -0.10 -5.76
N ARG A 674 14.31 0.32 -5.59
CA ARG A 674 13.12 -0.45 -6.03
C ARG A 674 12.74 -0.21 -7.49
N ILE A 675 13.73 -0.26 -8.39
CA ILE A 675 13.50 -0.21 -9.84
C ILE A 675 12.86 -1.53 -10.29
N GLU A 676 11.81 -1.43 -11.10
CA GLU A 676 11.23 -2.60 -11.76
C GLU A 676 12.09 -3.04 -12.96
N LEU A 677 13.18 -3.75 -12.69
CA LEU A 677 13.92 -4.52 -13.70
C LEU A 677 13.46 -5.99 -13.67
N PRO A 678 13.12 -6.59 -14.83
CA PRO A 678 12.77 -8.00 -14.91
C PRO A 678 13.91 -8.93 -14.46
N VAL A 679 13.51 -10.12 -14.01
CA VAL A 679 14.34 -11.24 -13.57
C VAL A 679 13.72 -12.54 -14.10
N MET A 680 14.51 -13.59 -14.31
CA MET A 680 14.00 -14.91 -14.76
C MET A 680 14.13 -15.95 -13.65
N ASN A 681 13.04 -16.24 -12.96
CA ASN A 681 12.97 -17.22 -11.87
C ASN A 681 12.09 -18.45 -12.18
N SER A 682 11.21 -18.37 -13.19
CA SER A 682 10.43 -19.47 -13.80
C SER A 682 11.28 -20.60 -14.40
N VAL A 683 12.58 -20.36 -14.62
CA VAL A 683 13.55 -21.34 -15.14
C VAL A 683 14.43 -21.97 -14.04
N ARG A 684 14.19 -21.63 -12.77
CA ARG A 684 14.93 -22.18 -11.63
C ARG A 684 14.64 -23.66 -11.43
N LYS A 685 15.66 -24.39 -10.97
CA LYS A 685 15.59 -25.84 -10.71
C LYS A 685 15.57 -26.20 -9.23
N ASP A 686 15.76 -25.21 -8.34
CA ASP A 686 15.77 -25.36 -6.88
C ASP A 686 14.40 -25.05 -6.24
N VAL A 687 13.44 -24.62 -7.05
CA VAL A 687 12.02 -24.44 -6.70
C VAL A 687 11.18 -25.47 -7.43
N LEU A 688 10.02 -25.77 -6.87
CA LEU A 688 8.99 -26.56 -7.54
C LEU A 688 7.90 -25.59 -7.99
N HIS A 689 7.39 -25.79 -9.21
CA HIS A 689 6.16 -25.16 -9.64
C HIS A 689 4.99 -25.93 -9.03
N LEU A 690 3.95 -25.22 -8.62
CA LEU A 690 2.69 -25.83 -8.20
C LEU A 690 1.88 -26.17 -9.45
N ASP A 691 1.22 -27.33 -9.44
CA ASP A 691 0.40 -27.76 -10.59
C ASP A 691 -0.90 -26.93 -10.71
N ASP A 692 -1.38 -26.37 -9.59
CA ASP A 692 -2.57 -25.51 -9.48
C ASP A 692 -2.19 -24.02 -9.53
N TYR A 693 -3.02 -23.21 -10.19
CA TYR A 693 -2.85 -21.75 -10.31
C TYR A 693 -3.68 -20.98 -9.28
N SER A 694 -3.37 -19.70 -9.05
CA SER A 694 -4.21 -18.81 -8.24
C SER A 694 -5.49 -18.47 -9.00
N ALA A 695 -6.63 -18.99 -8.56
CA ALA A 695 -7.92 -18.71 -9.21
C ALA A 695 -8.33 -17.25 -9.05
N ARG A 696 -7.93 -16.60 -7.95
CA ARG A 696 -8.37 -15.25 -7.62
C ARG A 696 -7.69 -14.16 -8.45
N ASP A 697 -6.45 -14.40 -8.90
CA ASP A 697 -5.62 -13.42 -9.63
C ASP A 697 -5.26 -13.89 -11.06
N GLU A 698 -5.76 -15.05 -11.51
CA GLU A 698 -5.49 -15.66 -12.83
C GLU A 698 -3.99 -16.00 -13.05
N GLU A 699 -3.25 -16.34 -11.99
CA GLU A 699 -1.77 -16.47 -12.02
C GLU A 699 -1.30 -17.92 -12.21
N GLU A 700 -0.94 -18.26 -13.46
CA GLU A 700 -0.68 -19.63 -13.92
C GLU A 700 0.59 -20.32 -13.40
N LEU A 701 1.58 -19.59 -12.87
CA LEU A 701 2.90 -20.15 -12.52
C LEU A 701 3.33 -19.78 -11.10
N LEU A 702 2.86 -20.56 -10.13
CA LEU A 702 3.18 -20.40 -8.72
C LEU A 702 4.38 -21.26 -8.29
N LEU A 703 5.21 -20.71 -7.40
CA LEU A 703 6.37 -21.37 -6.79
C LEU A 703 6.00 -21.92 -5.41
N ASN A 704 6.61 -23.04 -5.04
CA ASN A 704 6.37 -23.70 -3.75
C ASN A 704 6.93 -22.95 -2.52
N ARG A 705 7.65 -21.84 -2.71
CA ARG A 705 8.19 -20.96 -1.67
C ARG A 705 8.40 -19.56 -2.21
N VAL A 706 8.33 -18.55 -1.33
CA VAL A 706 8.73 -17.18 -1.66
C VAL A 706 10.22 -17.13 -2.04
N LEU A 707 10.54 -16.28 -3.01
CA LEU A 707 11.92 -16.00 -3.41
C LEU A 707 12.43 -14.71 -2.76
N PRO A 708 13.76 -14.57 -2.56
CA PRO A 708 14.36 -13.33 -2.10
C PRO A 708 13.96 -12.15 -3.03
N PRO A 709 13.63 -10.94 -2.54
CA PRO A 709 13.09 -9.88 -3.40
C PRO A 709 14.08 -9.38 -4.48
N ASP A 710 15.39 -9.55 -4.28
CA ASP A 710 16.39 -9.27 -5.29
C ASP A 710 16.43 -10.31 -6.42
N GLU A 711 16.00 -11.55 -6.16
CA GLU A 711 15.80 -12.64 -7.15
C GLU A 711 14.34 -12.74 -7.65
N ASN A 712 13.47 -11.78 -7.32
CA ASN A 712 12.07 -11.73 -7.77
C ASN A 712 11.68 -10.39 -8.46
N LYS A 713 10.53 -10.37 -9.14
CA LYS A 713 9.85 -9.14 -9.57
C LYS A 713 9.71 -8.18 -8.38
N ILE A 714 9.81 -6.87 -8.61
CA ILE A 714 9.63 -5.87 -7.54
C ILE A 714 8.18 -5.43 -7.51
N TYR A 715 7.45 -5.89 -6.49
CA TYR A 715 6.07 -5.54 -6.20
C TYR A 715 5.93 -5.01 -4.78
N LYS A 716 4.84 -4.30 -4.49
CA LYS A 716 4.46 -3.93 -3.12
C LYS A 716 3.72 -5.11 -2.47
N TYR A 717 3.42 -5.01 -1.18
CA TYR A 717 2.82 -6.10 -0.39
C TYR A 717 1.42 -6.54 -0.81
N ASN A 718 0.77 -5.82 -1.73
CA ASN A 718 -0.53 -6.19 -2.30
C ASN A 718 -0.43 -7.04 -3.58
N LYS A 719 0.54 -7.97 -3.62
CA LYS A 719 0.78 -8.89 -4.75
C LYS A 719 1.30 -10.23 -4.26
N ASN A 720 0.82 -11.30 -4.91
CA ASN A 720 1.20 -12.67 -4.62
C ASN A 720 2.72 -12.89 -4.80
N PRO A 721 3.47 -13.17 -3.72
CA PRO A 721 4.92 -13.27 -3.78
C PRO A 721 5.43 -14.64 -4.25
N PHE A 722 4.53 -15.58 -4.48
CA PHE A 722 4.84 -16.92 -5.01
C PHE A 722 4.83 -16.97 -6.54
N VAL A 723 4.39 -15.90 -7.21
CA VAL A 723 4.31 -15.83 -8.68
C VAL A 723 5.71 -15.79 -9.28
N ALA A 724 5.98 -16.72 -10.19
CA ALA A 724 7.18 -16.67 -11.02
C ALA A 724 7.10 -15.52 -12.05
N ASP A 725 8.21 -15.18 -12.70
CA ASP A 725 8.15 -14.25 -13.81
C ASP A 725 7.28 -14.78 -14.97
N GLU A 726 6.74 -13.86 -15.78
CA GLU A 726 6.05 -14.23 -17.01
C GLU A 726 7.08 -14.85 -17.94
N ASN A 727 7.01 -16.16 -18.15
CA ASN A 727 7.95 -16.99 -18.91
C ASN A 727 8.25 -16.42 -20.31
N VAL A 728 9.21 -15.50 -20.41
CA VAL A 728 9.56 -14.87 -21.68
C VAL A 728 10.41 -15.83 -22.48
N SER A 729 9.77 -16.46 -23.46
CA SER A 729 10.19 -17.67 -24.18
C SER A 729 11.52 -17.63 -24.96
N ASN A 730 12.39 -16.62 -24.76
CA ASN A 730 13.79 -16.58 -25.22
C ASN A 730 14.76 -15.78 -24.30
N GLY A 731 14.37 -15.38 -23.08
CA GLY A 731 15.21 -14.61 -22.15
C GLY A 731 15.40 -13.12 -22.50
N ALA A 732 15.68 -12.82 -23.77
CA ALA A 732 16.10 -11.49 -24.22
C ALA A 732 15.01 -10.42 -24.14
N TYR A 733 15.32 -9.31 -23.45
CA TYR A 733 14.52 -8.07 -23.45
C TYR A 733 15.22 -7.02 -24.32
N PRO A 734 14.85 -6.87 -25.61
CA PRO A 734 15.51 -5.91 -26.48
C PRO A 734 15.21 -4.47 -26.05
N ASN A 735 16.26 -3.67 -25.84
CA ASN A 735 16.22 -2.23 -25.53
C ASN A 735 15.73 -1.88 -24.11
N VAL A 736 16.21 -2.60 -23.08
CA VAL A 736 16.01 -2.17 -21.68
C VAL A 736 16.69 -0.81 -21.47
N ASN A 737 15.94 0.16 -20.95
CA ASN A 737 16.50 1.46 -20.60
C ASN A 737 16.92 1.47 -19.13
N TYR A 738 18.22 1.38 -18.87
CA TYR A 738 18.75 1.43 -17.50
C TYR A 738 18.71 2.83 -16.88
N ASN A 739 18.44 3.87 -17.68
CA ASN A 739 18.37 5.27 -17.25
C ASN A 739 16.93 5.81 -17.19
N ASP A 740 15.90 5.00 -17.44
CA ASP A 740 14.50 5.43 -17.43
C ASP A 740 13.59 4.22 -17.21
N GLY A 741 12.63 4.31 -16.29
CA GLY A 741 11.78 3.16 -15.98
C GLY A 741 10.77 3.45 -14.87
N TYR A 742 10.13 2.40 -14.39
CA TYR A 742 9.21 2.46 -13.25
C TYR A 742 9.93 2.13 -11.94
N MET A 743 9.52 2.80 -10.86
CA MET A 743 10.08 2.64 -9.53
C MET A 743 8.96 2.62 -8.49
N GLY A 744 8.87 1.49 -7.78
CA GLY A 744 7.96 1.37 -6.64
C GLY A 744 8.43 2.26 -5.49
N ASN A 745 7.49 2.85 -4.75
CA ASN A 745 7.85 3.63 -3.55
C ASN A 745 8.56 2.75 -2.51
N SER A 746 9.38 3.37 -1.65
CA SER A 746 10.17 2.62 -0.67
C SER A 746 9.41 2.22 0.59
N THR A 747 8.13 2.59 0.71
CA THR A 747 7.27 2.28 1.88
C THR A 747 7.29 0.81 2.26
N ALA A 748 7.33 -0.10 1.28
CA ALA A 748 7.43 -1.53 1.54
C ALA A 748 8.68 -1.91 2.37
N PHE A 749 9.80 -1.20 2.25
CA PHE A 749 10.99 -1.42 3.07
C PHE A 749 11.04 -0.51 4.30
N THR A 750 10.75 0.78 4.14
CA THR A 750 10.97 1.78 5.20
C THR A 750 9.97 1.64 6.35
N LEU A 751 8.70 1.33 6.07
CA LEU A 751 7.68 1.10 7.12
C LEU A 751 8.07 -0.04 8.08
N PRO A 752 8.30 -1.29 7.62
CA PRO A 752 8.68 -2.37 8.54
C PRO A 752 10.04 -2.15 9.18
N TYR A 753 11.01 -1.52 8.49
CA TYR A 753 12.30 -1.18 9.12
C TYR A 753 12.13 -0.26 10.34
N TRP A 754 11.42 0.85 10.18
CA TRP A 754 11.21 1.78 11.27
C TRP A 754 10.23 1.25 12.33
N MET A 755 9.22 0.47 11.93
CA MET A 755 8.36 -0.26 12.87
C MET A 755 9.20 -1.20 13.74
N GLY A 756 10.04 -2.05 13.14
CA GLY A 756 10.91 -2.99 13.87
C GLY A 756 11.84 -2.28 14.85
N ARG A 757 12.46 -1.16 14.43
CA ARG A 757 13.28 -0.29 15.31
C ARG A 757 12.46 0.35 16.42
N TYR A 758 11.22 0.77 16.15
CA TYR A 758 10.36 1.43 17.13
C TYR A 758 9.85 0.47 18.22
N TYR A 759 9.30 -0.69 17.84
CA TYR A 759 8.84 -1.71 18.79
C TYR A 759 9.97 -2.59 19.37
N GLY A 760 11.21 -2.41 18.91
CA GLY A 760 12.39 -3.13 19.42
C GLY A 760 12.46 -4.58 19.00
N MET A 761 11.92 -4.93 17.83
CA MET A 761 12.05 -6.26 17.21
C MET A 761 13.37 -6.41 16.45
N ILE A 762 13.96 -5.29 16.02
CA ILE A 762 15.30 -5.22 15.44
C ILE A 762 16.07 -4.10 16.14
N GLU A 763 17.34 -4.33 16.44
CA GLU A 763 18.23 -3.36 17.10
C GLU A 763 19.65 -3.37 16.50
N GLY A 764 20.50 -2.45 16.93
CA GLY A 764 21.78 -2.18 16.27
C GLY A 764 21.65 -1.19 15.10
N GLU A 765 22.80 -0.78 14.57
CA GLU A 765 22.98 0.29 13.56
C GLU A 765 22.70 1.74 14.06
#